data_AF-A0A3D4FWJ3-F1
#
_entry.id   AF-A0A3D4FWJ3-F1
#
_cell.length_a   1.000
_cell.length_b   1.000
_cell.length_c   1.000
_cell.angle_alpha   90.00
_cell.angle_beta   90.00
_cell.angle_gamma   90.00
#
_symmetry.space_group_name_H-M   'P 1'
#
loop_
_entity.id
_entity.type
_entity.pdbx_description
1 polymer ?
#
loop_
_entity_poly.entity_id
_entity_poly.type
_entity_poly.pdbx_seq_one_letter_code
_entity_poly.pdbx_strand_id
1 'polypeptide(L)'
;MTSVRFRRRPPGGAPVLISALVLVSCATVAVPPSQPELAQPAPVTYEQKLSWILQLEDQRILRDPSIVDSEPPKIAPLPLIDSRDAVADSAALDVTVTPPAPLAVADLQRLATDSSAAVRRRAVIAIGRVGLVDGVETLVRALDDPQMEVREMAAFGLGLIGDVSEVAPLTAALEDESPVVQARAAQALGRLGATNATEAIQAMVARHVTEAYEVDPEDLSYPQAPRVEAFQSGLYALASLDAYDALAATVLAEDGTPILWWWPVAHALGRVGDLRALGPLSALAGIQGSVGVAIAARGLGALGDTAGLPALVKLLDPRRRDRRVIISAVRALAEIKDVKAAPALQRLLRMPDLDATLLRELVEALVAVRAPDSAELMIELLTHPSPVLRGAALGGLAQLDSELFLRTLSGLPPDPQWQVRADLAASFIYVDPDVAAFRLTMLLEDEDRRVVPAVLRALVQSRAPNSPRVLLDHLLDTDVVVRKTAATLLGELELRQAVEPLATAYRASVADSSYVARAAAIDALAQIGGNVAIDTITEALEDKDWAVRVRAAEHLTALDESSDAVIAIRPALSRFPLEVYRSPELITPSVSPHVFIETDRGTIQLELYVNEAPLTGDNFVRLARSGFYNGLPAHRVVPNYVVQAGDPRSDSEGGPGYTIRDELSPLPYLRGTVGMALDWPDTGGSQFFITTTPQPQLDARYPVFAHVIAGMEVVDQLEPGDIIRRVRVWDGTTPPQ
;
A
#
# COMPACT_ATOMS: atom_id res chain seq x y z
N MET A 1 61.31 -45.43 -3.95
CA MET A 1 62.72 -45.85 -3.91
C MET A 1 63.57 -44.61 -4.11
N THR A 2 64.51 -44.18 -3.28
CA THR A 2 64.96 -44.58 -1.95
C THR A 2 65.75 -43.37 -1.43
N SER A 3 65.58 -43.07 -0.15
CA SER A 3 66.38 -42.14 0.64
C SER A 3 67.87 -42.51 0.63
N VAL A 4 68.76 -41.51 0.72
CA VAL A 4 70.09 -41.69 1.35
C VAL A 4 70.44 -40.46 2.19
N ARG A 5 71.06 -40.76 3.32
CA ARG A 5 71.24 -40.00 4.55
C ARG A 5 72.75 -39.83 4.79
N PHE A 6 73.09 -38.85 5.64
CA PHE A 6 74.30 -38.72 6.48
C PHE A 6 75.66 -38.30 5.88
N ARG A 7 76.27 -37.29 6.53
CA ARG A 7 77.55 -37.45 7.25
C ARG A 7 77.78 -36.39 8.34
N ARG A 8 78.58 -36.79 9.35
CA ARG A 8 78.81 -36.22 10.69
C ARG A 8 80.02 -35.24 10.75
N ARG A 9 80.03 -34.41 11.82
CA ARG A 9 81.10 -33.60 12.51
C ARG A 9 82.47 -34.32 12.73
N PRO A 10 83.58 -33.77 13.33
CA PRO A 10 83.78 -32.62 14.30
C PRO A 10 85.17 -31.86 14.14
N PRO A 11 85.91 -31.38 15.18
CA PRO A 11 85.69 -30.33 16.21
C PRO A 11 86.84 -29.25 16.30
N GLY A 12 86.70 -28.27 17.21
CA GLY A 12 87.80 -27.45 17.78
C GLY A 12 87.39 -25.99 17.93
N GLY A 13 87.68 -25.22 18.98
CA GLY A 13 88.38 -25.41 20.25
C GLY A 13 88.15 -24.12 21.08
N ALA A 14 88.23 -24.21 22.41
CA ALA A 14 88.08 -23.08 23.34
C ALA A 14 89.33 -22.16 23.33
N PRO A 15 89.23 -20.95 23.88
CA PRO A 15 89.81 -20.80 25.22
C PRO A 15 88.98 -19.98 26.22
N VAL A 16 89.38 -20.18 27.47
CA VAL A 16 88.86 -19.68 28.75
C VAL A 16 89.43 -18.30 29.08
N LEU A 17 88.63 -17.42 29.71
CA LEU A 17 89.14 -16.29 30.50
C LEU A 17 88.20 -15.96 31.69
N ILE A 18 88.62 -16.48 32.85
CA ILE A 18 88.67 -15.91 34.21
C ILE A 18 87.58 -14.91 34.65
N SER A 19 86.72 -15.43 35.54
CA SER A 19 86.21 -14.91 36.82
C SER A 19 86.06 -13.40 37.08
N ALA A 20 84.82 -12.99 37.36
CA ALA A 20 84.48 -12.15 38.52
C ALA A 20 83.07 -12.52 39.02
N LEU A 21 83.01 -13.09 40.22
CA LEU A 21 81.81 -13.47 40.93
C LEU A 21 81.26 -12.22 41.64
N VAL A 22 80.11 -11.70 41.22
CA VAL A 22 79.31 -10.77 42.01
C VAL A 22 77.95 -11.42 42.23
N LEU A 23 77.70 -11.83 43.47
CA LEU A 23 76.39 -12.27 43.95
C LEU A 23 75.46 -11.06 43.99
N VAL A 24 74.54 -10.97 43.02
CA VAL A 24 73.35 -10.13 43.13
C VAL A 24 72.14 -11.04 43.20
N SER A 25 71.44 -10.97 44.33
CA SER A 25 70.14 -11.57 44.55
C SER A 25 69.12 -10.93 43.61
N CYS A 26 68.81 -11.58 42.48
CA CYS A 26 67.68 -11.20 41.64
C CYS A 26 66.45 -11.99 42.10
N ALA A 27 65.55 -11.31 42.80
CA ALA A 27 64.18 -11.73 42.98
C ALA A 27 63.55 -12.05 41.62
N THR A 28 62.91 -13.21 41.51
CA THR A 28 62.01 -13.53 40.40
C THR A 28 60.87 -12.52 40.40
N VAL A 29 60.92 -11.53 39.53
CA VAL A 29 59.76 -10.70 39.22
C VAL A 29 58.82 -11.59 38.42
N ALA A 30 57.69 -11.96 39.04
CA ALA A 30 56.59 -12.58 38.33
C ALA A 30 56.15 -11.63 37.20
N VAL A 31 56.22 -12.10 35.96
CA VAL A 31 55.58 -11.44 34.82
C VAL A 31 54.09 -11.38 35.16
N PRO A 32 53.45 -10.19 35.25
CA PRO A 32 52.01 -10.13 35.45
C PRO A 32 51.34 -10.82 34.26
N PRO A 33 50.22 -11.54 34.45
CA PRO A 33 49.50 -12.11 33.33
C PRO A 33 49.16 -10.97 32.37
N SER A 34 49.58 -11.12 31.11
CA SER A 34 49.16 -10.27 30.01
C SER A 34 47.65 -10.11 30.10
N GLN A 35 47.20 -8.86 30.28
CA GLN A 35 45.78 -8.53 30.26
C GLN A 35 45.17 -9.19 29.01
N PRO A 36 43.97 -9.81 29.10
CA PRO A 36 43.30 -10.28 27.90
C PRO A 36 43.15 -9.05 26.99
N GLU A 37 43.82 -9.11 25.85
CA GLU A 37 43.67 -8.15 24.77
C GLU A 37 42.16 -8.09 24.52
N LEU A 38 41.54 -6.93 24.82
CA LEU A 38 40.11 -6.73 24.65
C LEU A 38 39.81 -7.08 23.19
N ALA A 39 39.14 -8.21 22.97
CA ALA A 39 38.79 -8.66 21.64
C ALA A 39 38.07 -7.50 20.94
N GLN A 40 38.61 -7.04 19.81
CA GLN A 40 37.93 -6.04 19.01
C GLN A 40 36.51 -6.55 18.72
N PRO A 41 35.47 -5.71 18.87
CA PRO A 41 34.12 -6.14 18.58
C PRO A 41 34.08 -6.71 17.17
N ALA A 42 33.47 -7.89 17.01
CA ALA A 42 33.36 -8.54 15.72
C ALA A 42 32.72 -7.57 14.71
N PRO A 43 33.21 -7.50 13.45
CA PRO A 43 32.61 -6.63 12.46
C PRO A 43 31.15 -7.00 12.23
N VAL A 44 30.30 -6.00 12.05
CA VAL A 44 28.87 -6.19 11.79
C VAL A 44 28.69 -6.96 10.48
N THR A 45 28.03 -8.10 10.55
CA THR A 45 27.72 -8.95 9.40
C THR A 45 26.67 -8.31 8.48
N TYR A 46 26.59 -8.78 7.23
CA TYR A 46 25.59 -8.30 6.27
C TYR A 46 24.15 -8.57 6.77
N GLU A 47 23.93 -9.77 7.31
CA GLU A 47 22.67 -10.23 7.87
C GLU A 47 22.23 -9.38 9.06
N GLN A 48 23.17 -9.01 9.94
CA GLN A 48 22.89 -8.10 11.05
C GLN A 48 22.46 -6.71 10.57
N LYS A 49 23.09 -6.18 9.52
CA LYS A 49 22.70 -4.88 8.94
C LYS A 49 21.29 -4.93 8.36
N LEU A 50 20.95 -5.97 7.61
CA LEU A 50 19.60 -6.13 7.06
C LEU A 50 18.55 -6.30 8.16
N SER A 51 18.88 -7.07 9.20
CA SER A 51 18.02 -7.23 10.37
C SER A 51 17.72 -5.90 11.06
N TRP A 52 18.73 -5.05 11.25
CA TRP A 52 18.54 -3.70 11.79
C TRP A 52 17.68 -2.83 10.88
N ILE A 53 17.86 -2.91 9.56
CA ILE A 53 17.02 -2.14 8.64
C ILE A 53 15.56 -2.54 8.79
N LEU A 54 15.24 -3.85 8.76
CA LEU A 54 13.87 -4.33 8.92
C LEU A 54 13.27 -3.92 10.27
N GLN A 55 14.05 -4.01 11.35
CA GLN A 55 13.63 -3.62 12.68
C GLN A 55 13.31 -2.13 12.77
N LEU A 56 14.22 -1.26 12.33
CA LEU A 56 14.06 0.20 12.39
C LEU A 56 12.89 0.67 11.52
N GLU A 57 12.76 0.06 10.33
CA GLU A 57 11.64 0.29 9.42
C GLU A 57 10.29 -0.09 10.06
N ASP A 58 10.25 -1.21 10.80
CA ASP A 58 9.07 -1.68 11.54
C ASP A 58 8.72 -0.83 12.77
N GLN A 59 9.75 -0.38 13.48
CA GLN A 59 9.64 0.53 14.61
C GLN A 59 9.40 1.99 14.19
N ARG A 60 9.37 2.29 12.89
CA ARG A 60 9.14 3.63 12.37
C ARG A 60 10.14 4.64 12.94
N ILE A 61 11.43 4.29 12.98
CA ILE A 61 12.50 5.16 13.48
C ILE A 61 13.71 5.11 12.54
N LEU A 62 14.49 6.18 12.49
CA LEU A 62 15.74 6.21 11.70
C LEU A 62 16.93 5.62 12.46
N ARG A 63 16.92 5.71 13.80
CA ARG A 63 18.02 5.29 14.68
C ARG A 63 17.46 4.71 15.98
N ASP A 64 18.07 3.64 16.45
CA ASP A 64 17.72 3.04 17.76
C ASP A 64 18.15 3.98 18.91
N PRO A 65 17.21 4.51 19.72
CA PRO A 65 17.52 5.43 20.82
C PRO A 65 18.14 4.72 22.03
N SER A 66 18.03 3.40 22.13
CA SER A 66 18.58 2.62 23.26
C SER A 66 20.10 2.42 23.16
N ILE A 67 20.69 2.70 21.99
CA ILE A 67 22.12 2.59 21.73
C ILE A 67 22.74 3.99 21.79
N VAL A 68 23.08 4.41 23.02
CA VAL A 68 23.80 5.67 23.29
C VAL A 68 25.20 5.59 22.69
N ASP A 69 25.62 6.60 21.91
CA ASP A 69 27.03 6.81 21.60
C ASP A 69 27.77 6.91 22.93
N SER A 70 28.59 5.92 23.31
CA SER A 70 29.44 6.09 24.47
C SER A 70 30.32 7.30 24.19
N GLU A 71 30.10 8.41 24.89
CA GLU A 71 31.04 9.53 24.94
C GLU A 71 32.45 8.92 25.15
N PRO A 72 33.47 9.34 24.38
CA PRO A 72 34.83 8.93 24.72
C PRO A 72 35.07 9.31 26.18
N PRO A 73 35.70 8.43 27.00
CA PRO A 73 35.88 8.71 28.41
C PRO A 73 36.53 10.08 28.53
N LYS A 74 35.87 11.00 29.24
CA LYS A 74 36.46 12.30 29.58
C LYS A 74 37.80 11.98 30.24
N ILE A 75 38.88 12.24 29.50
CA ILE A 75 40.22 12.18 30.07
C ILE A 75 40.22 13.29 31.12
N ALA A 76 40.13 12.89 32.39
CA ALA A 76 40.39 13.80 33.49
C ALA A 76 41.75 14.46 33.21
N PRO A 77 41.89 15.78 33.34
CA PRO A 77 43.19 16.42 33.19
C PRO A 77 44.16 15.70 34.14
N LEU A 78 45.24 15.15 33.59
CA LEU A 78 46.34 14.63 34.39
C LEU A 78 46.75 15.73 35.38
N PRO A 79 46.99 15.40 36.66
CA PRO A 79 47.49 16.40 37.60
C PRO A 79 48.80 16.95 37.04
N LEU A 80 48.91 18.28 37.01
CA LEU A 80 50.14 18.99 36.71
C LEU A 80 51.24 18.46 37.63
N ILE A 81 52.12 17.61 37.08
CA ILE A 81 53.38 17.27 37.73
C ILE A 81 54.29 18.48 37.50
N ASP A 82 54.68 19.11 38.61
CA ASP A 82 55.59 20.23 38.65
C ASP A 82 56.91 19.85 37.96
N SER A 83 57.30 20.68 37.01
CA SER A 83 58.50 20.52 36.23
C SER A 83 59.73 20.78 37.10
N ARG A 84 60.51 19.74 37.38
CA ARG A 84 61.96 19.77 37.62
C ARG A 84 62.47 18.34 37.74
N ASP A 85 62.80 17.75 36.61
CA ASP A 85 64.12 17.15 36.34
C ASP A 85 64.09 16.15 35.17
N ALA A 86 65.19 16.20 34.43
CA ALA A 86 65.74 15.17 33.54
C ALA A 86 65.24 15.07 32.09
N VAL A 87 66.15 15.53 31.24
CA VAL A 87 66.31 15.38 29.79
C VAL A 87 66.68 13.93 29.42
N ALA A 88 66.36 13.57 28.17
CA ALA A 88 66.86 12.45 27.33
C ALA A 88 66.21 11.07 27.52
N ASP A 89 65.35 10.67 26.57
CA ASP A 89 65.77 9.77 25.49
C ASP A 89 64.73 9.72 24.35
N SER A 90 65.22 9.80 23.11
CA SER A 90 64.42 9.69 21.90
C SER A 90 64.38 8.23 21.43
N ALA A 91 63.21 7.61 21.42
CA ALA A 91 62.94 6.43 20.61
C ALA A 91 61.54 6.54 20.00
N ALA A 92 61.49 6.60 18.68
CA ALA A 92 60.29 6.66 17.88
C ALA A 92 59.34 5.51 18.20
N LEU A 93 58.13 5.84 18.65
CA LEU A 93 56.95 5.00 18.51
C LEU A 93 56.02 5.74 17.56
N ASP A 94 56.09 5.34 16.30
CA ASP A 94 55.12 5.68 15.27
C ASP A 94 53.80 5.02 15.68
N VAL A 95 53.03 5.72 16.52
CA VAL A 95 51.67 5.30 16.87
C VAL A 95 50.80 5.71 15.70
N THR A 96 50.70 4.82 14.71
CA THR A 96 49.57 4.83 13.79
C THR A 96 48.31 4.75 14.64
N VAL A 97 47.65 5.89 14.83
CA VAL A 97 46.31 5.94 15.42
C VAL A 97 45.39 5.29 14.40
N THR A 98 45.20 3.98 14.52
CA THR A 98 44.05 3.30 13.92
C THR A 98 42.80 3.99 14.47
N PRO A 99 41.87 4.46 13.60
CA PRO A 99 40.63 5.03 14.09
C PRO A 99 39.91 3.98 14.97
N PRO A 100 39.25 4.41 16.06
CA PRO A 100 38.52 3.47 16.90
C PRO A 100 37.47 2.74 16.04
N ALA A 101 37.39 1.42 16.20
CA ALA A 101 36.38 0.62 15.53
C ALA A 101 34.98 1.22 15.81
N PRO A 102 34.11 1.39 14.80
CA PRO A 102 32.80 1.97 15.02
C PRO A 102 32.02 1.07 15.97
N LEU A 103 31.63 1.61 17.13
CA LEU A 103 30.54 1.04 17.91
C LEU A 103 29.33 0.96 16.99
N ALA A 104 28.85 -0.25 16.77
CA ALA A 104 27.89 -0.56 15.73
C ALA A 104 26.47 -0.16 16.14
N VAL A 105 26.10 1.09 15.85
CA VAL A 105 24.76 1.62 16.13
C VAL A 105 23.82 1.32 14.96
N ALA A 106 22.66 0.72 15.25
CA ALA A 106 21.57 0.51 14.30
C ALA A 106 20.98 1.87 13.89
N ASP A 107 21.27 2.28 12.65
CA ASP A 107 21.02 3.62 12.14
C ASP A 107 20.89 3.58 10.61
N LEU A 108 19.70 3.86 10.10
CA LEU A 108 19.40 3.83 8.67
C LEU A 108 20.24 4.84 7.88
N GLN A 109 20.50 6.02 8.45
CA GLN A 109 21.28 7.07 7.76
C GLN A 109 22.75 6.64 7.61
N ARG A 110 23.31 5.98 8.64
CA ARG A 110 24.64 5.39 8.54
C ARG A 110 24.68 4.24 7.53
N LEU A 111 23.69 3.34 7.56
CA LEU A 111 23.61 2.20 6.63
C LEU A 111 23.39 2.63 5.18
N ALA A 112 22.78 3.79 4.93
CA ALA A 112 22.67 4.39 3.60
C ALA A 112 24.03 4.77 3.00
N THR A 113 25.12 4.78 3.78
CA THR A 113 26.50 5.03 3.33
C THR A 113 27.40 3.80 3.38
N ASP A 114 26.83 2.60 3.57
CA ASP A 114 27.59 1.35 3.70
C ASP A 114 28.40 1.01 2.44
N SER A 115 29.52 0.32 2.64
CA SER A 115 30.32 -0.24 1.55
C SER A 115 29.54 -1.13 0.57
N SER A 116 28.52 -1.84 1.06
CA SER A 116 27.66 -2.71 0.25
C SER A 116 26.50 -1.96 -0.37
N ALA A 117 26.43 -1.97 -1.70
CA ALA A 117 25.33 -1.38 -2.47
C ALA A 117 23.96 -1.92 -2.07
N ALA A 118 23.87 -3.22 -1.79
CA ALA A 118 22.62 -3.86 -1.36
C ALA A 118 22.14 -3.33 0.00
N VAL A 119 23.06 -3.07 0.94
CA VAL A 119 22.73 -2.46 2.23
C VAL A 119 22.28 -1.02 2.03
N ARG A 120 22.99 -0.22 1.22
CA ARG A 120 22.60 1.16 0.90
C ARG A 120 21.22 1.22 0.29
N ARG A 121 20.96 0.42 -0.75
CA ARG A 121 19.64 0.32 -1.41
C ARG A 121 18.55 0.03 -0.39
N ARG A 122 18.74 -0.98 0.46
CA ARG A 122 17.73 -1.39 1.46
C ARG A 122 17.53 -0.33 2.55
N ALA A 123 18.59 0.35 2.98
CA ALA A 123 18.48 1.45 3.95
C ALA A 123 17.75 2.67 3.37
N VAL A 124 18.06 3.06 2.13
CA VAL A 124 17.44 4.20 1.43
C VAL A 124 15.94 4.00 1.26
N ILE A 125 15.47 2.83 0.80
CA ILE A 125 14.02 2.57 0.71
C ILE A 125 13.37 2.54 2.10
N ALA A 126 14.05 2.00 3.11
CA ALA A 126 13.54 1.99 4.48
C ALA A 126 13.37 3.41 5.04
N ILE A 127 14.31 4.34 4.77
CA ILE A 127 14.18 5.76 5.14
C ILE A 127 12.92 6.35 4.49
N GLY A 128 12.72 6.13 3.19
CA GLY A 128 11.53 6.60 2.48
C GLY A 128 10.23 6.05 3.06
N ARG A 129 10.19 4.76 3.41
CA ARG A 129 9.03 4.11 4.03
C ARG A 129 8.79 4.53 5.48
N VAL A 130 9.83 4.87 6.23
CA VAL A 130 9.71 5.42 7.60
C VAL A 130 9.07 6.80 7.59
N GLY A 131 9.27 7.57 6.52
CA GLY A 131 8.54 8.80 6.25
C GLY A 131 8.96 10.00 7.10
N LEU A 132 10.14 9.95 7.74
CA LEU A 132 10.64 11.03 8.60
C LEU A 132 11.45 12.04 7.80
N VAL A 133 11.16 13.33 7.98
CA VAL A 133 11.82 14.46 7.29
C VAL A 133 13.34 14.48 7.56
N ASP A 134 13.78 14.05 8.75
CA ASP A 134 15.21 13.89 9.07
C ASP A 134 15.96 12.98 8.09
N GLY A 135 15.26 12.09 7.39
CA GLY A 135 15.80 11.20 6.37
C GLY A 135 16.04 11.87 5.02
N VAL A 136 15.41 13.01 4.74
CA VAL A 136 15.38 13.66 3.41
C VAL A 136 16.79 13.98 2.93
N GLU A 137 17.61 14.63 3.75
CA GLU A 137 18.99 15.00 3.37
C GLU A 137 19.84 13.76 3.01
N THR A 138 19.57 12.61 3.64
CA THR A 138 20.24 11.35 3.30
C THR A 138 19.79 10.82 1.95
N LEU A 139 18.49 10.89 1.64
CA LEU A 139 17.95 10.48 0.34
C LEU A 139 18.45 11.39 -0.79
N VAL A 140 18.51 12.70 -0.58
CA VAL A 140 19.04 13.66 -1.57
C VAL A 140 20.48 13.32 -1.92
N ARG A 141 21.34 13.06 -0.92
CA ARG A 141 22.72 12.61 -1.19
C ARG A 141 22.77 11.28 -1.94
N ALA A 142 21.84 10.37 -1.67
CA ALA A 142 21.77 9.08 -2.34
C ALA A 142 21.32 9.17 -3.82
N LEU A 143 20.79 10.31 -4.27
CA LEU A 143 20.57 10.57 -5.70
C LEU A 143 21.89 10.67 -6.49
N ASP A 144 23.04 10.86 -5.84
CA ASP A 144 24.36 10.87 -6.47
C ASP A 144 25.13 9.55 -6.28
N ASP A 145 24.47 8.47 -5.82
CA ASP A 145 25.15 7.19 -5.56
C ASP A 145 25.71 6.55 -6.84
N PRO A 146 26.92 5.95 -6.80
CA PRO A 146 27.49 5.27 -7.95
C PRO A 146 26.68 4.06 -8.45
N GLN A 147 25.74 3.54 -7.67
CA GLN A 147 24.89 2.40 -8.05
C GLN A 147 23.50 2.89 -8.39
N MET A 148 23.04 2.51 -9.59
CA MET A 148 21.77 2.94 -10.16
C MET A 148 20.58 2.57 -9.27
N GLU A 149 20.59 1.38 -8.67
CA GLU A 149 19.51 0.88 -7.81
C GLU A 149 19.38 1.68 -6.51
N VAL A 150 20.46 2.30 -6.04
CA VAL A 150 20.42 3.19 -4.86
C VAL A 150 19.80 4.52 -5.25
N ARG A 151 20.19 5.10 -6.39
CA ARG A 151 19.58 6.35 -6.92
C ARG A 151 18.10 6.17 -7.21
N GLU A 152 17.71 5.03 -7.77
CA GLU A 152 16.31 4.66 -8.02
C GLU A 152 15.51 4.68 -6.71
N MET A 153 15.97 3.97 -5.68
CA MET A 153 15.29 3.92 -4.39
C MET A 153 15.29 5.28 -3.68
N ALA A 154 16.31 6.11 -3.91
CA ALA A 154 16.37 7.46 -3.34
C ALA A 154 15.29 8.36 -3.93
N ALA A 155 15.16 8.40 -5.26
CA ALA A 155 14.10 9.15 -5.94
C ALA A 155 12.70 8.66 -5.52
N PHE A 156 12.51 7.34 -5.46
CA PHE A 156 11.26 6.75 -4.97
C PHE A 156 10.97 7.10 -3.51
N GLY A 157 11.96 7.00 -2.63
CA GLY A 157 11.85 7.33 -1.21
C GLY A 157 11.50 8.79 -0.96
N LEU A 158 12.06 9.73 -1.72
CA LEU A 158 11.69 11.15 -1.65
C LEU A 158 10.22 11.36 -2.01
N GLY A 159 9.73 10.65 -3.04
CA GLY A 159 8.31 10.66 -3.41
C GLY A 159 7.37 10.00 -2.39
N LEU A 160 7.88 9.12 -1.52
CA LEU A 160 7.12 8.57 -0.39
C LEU A 160 7.04 9.56 0.79
N ILE A 161 8.14 10.25 1.11
CA ILE A 161 8.15 11.27 2.17
C ILE A 161 7.23 12.45 1.78
N GLY A 162 7.25 12.85 0.51
CA GLY A 162 6.35 13.91 0.03
C GLY A 162 6.78 15.33 0.40
N ASP A 163 8.06 15.55 0.70
CA ASP A 163 8.60 16.89 0.99
C ASP A 163 8.71 17.72 -0.30
N VAL A 164 7.92 18.79 -0.38
CA VAL A 164 7.85 19.69 -1.54
C VAL A 164 9.13 20.49 -1.77
N SER A 165 10.03 20.59 -0.78
CA SER A 165 11.33 21.24 -0.95
C SER A 165 12.25 20.45 -1.90
N GLU A 166 11.93 19.18 -2.16
CA GLU A 166 12.75 18.24 -2.93
C GLU A 166 12.41 18.20 -4.42
N VAL A 167 11.52 19.09 -4.88
CA VAL A 167 11.18 19.22 -6.31
C VAL A 167 12.42 19.53 -7.16
N ALA A 168 13.34 20.36 -6.68
CA ALA A 168 14.52 20.74 -7.46
C ALA A 168 15.51 19.57 -7.66
N PRO A 169 15.94 18.84 -6.60
CA PRO A 169 16.73 17.61 -6.76
C PRO A 169 16.06 16.56 -7.65
N LEU A 170 14.75 16.33 -7.50
CA LEU A 170 14.02 15.38 -8.33
C LEU A 170 13.92 15.82 -9.80
N THR A 171 13.77 17.13 -10.05
CA THR A 171 13.79 17.67 -11.42
C THR A 171 15.16 17.45 -12.08
N ALA A 172 16.25 17.59 -11.32
CA ALA A 172 17.58 17.27 -11.83
C ALA A 172 17.74 15.76 -12.13
N ALA A 173 17.15 14.89 -11.33
CA ALA A 173 17.17 13.44 -11.54
C ALA A 173 16.41 12.96 -12.79
N LEU A 174 15.59 13.81 -13.43
CA LEU A 174 15.00 13.52 -14.76
C LEU A 174 16.06 13.46 -15.88
N GLU A 175 17.26 13.97 -15.63
CA GLU A 175 18.42 13.92 -16.54
C GLU A 175 19.45 12.84 -16.16
N ASP A 176 19.13 11.94 -15.23
CA ASP A 176 20.02 10.82 -14.84
C ASP A 176 20.40 9.96 -16.05
N GLU A 177 21.58 9.34 -16.06
CA GLU A 177 21.99 8.42 -17.14
C GLU A 177 21.09 7.18 -17.27
N SER A 178 20.44 6.76 -16.18
CA SER A 178 19.56 5.60 -16.11
C SER A 178 18.10 6.01 -16.30
N PRO A 179 17.42 5.48 -17.34
CA PRO A 179 15.99 5.71 -17.53
C PRO A 179 15.12 5.26 -16.35
N VAL A 180 15.54 4.23 -15.59
CA VAL A 180 14.79 3.77 -14.41
C VAL A 180 14.79 4.84 -13.31
N VAL A 181 15.91 5.54 -13.11
CA VAL A 181 15.99 6.65 -12.14
C VAL A 181 15.11 7.81 -12.61
N GLN A 182 15.11 8.11 -13.91
CA GLN A 182 14.21 9.12 -14.49
C GLN A 182 12.73 8.77 -14.27
N ALA A 183 12.35 7.49 -14.42
CA ALA A 183 11.01 7.00 -14.12
C ALA A 183 10.60 7.31 -12.68
N ARG A 184 11.45 6.99 -11.70
CA ARG A 184 11.15 7.25 -10.28
C ARG A 184 11.12 8.72 -9.94
N ALA A 185 12.00 9.52 -10.54
CA ALA A 185 11.98 10.96 -10.40
C ALA A 185 10.65 11.56 -10.91
N ALA A 186 10.19 11.14 -12.09
CA ALA A 186 8.89 11.56 -12.61
C ALA A 186 7.72 11.10 -11.72
N GLN A 187 7.73 9.84 -11.27
CA GLN A 187 6.72 9.32 -10.35
C GLN A 187 6.67 10.14 -9.04
N ALA A 188 7.83 10.47 -8.46
CA ALA A 188 7.92 11.30 -7.26
C ALA A 188 7.40 12.73 -7.49
N LEU A 189 7.78 13.37 -8.60
CA LEU A 189 7.30 14.72 -8.97
C LEU A 189 5.78 14.76 -9.18
N GLY A 190 5.20 13.72 -9.81
CA GLY A 190 3.76 13.59 -9.95
C GLY A 190 3.05 13.47 -8.60
N ARG A 191 3.59 12.67 -7.67
CA ARG A 191 3.06 12.54 -6.30
C ARG A 191 3.15 13.85 -5.50
N LEU A 192 4.20 14.62 -5.70
CA LEU A 192 4.40 15.92 -5.05
C LEU A 192 3.50 17.03 -5.61
N GLY A 193 2.81 16.80 -6.74
CA GLY A 193 2.05 17.85 -7.40
C GLY A 193 2.95 18.95 -8.00
N ALA A 194 4.16 18.60 -8.41
CA ALA A 194 5.19 19.52 -8.89
C ALA A 194 4.89 20.10 -10.29
N THR A 195 3.90 20.99 -10.39
CA THR A 195 3.46 21.61 -11.66
C THR A 195 4.57 22.40 -12.37
N ASN A 196 5.53 22.95 -11.63
CA ASN A 196 6.72 23.62 -12.18
C ASN A 196 7.72 22.67 -12.87
N ALA A 197 7.63 21.36 -12.65
CA ALA A 197 8.47 20.35 -13.31
C ALA A 197 7.86 19.81 -14.61
N THR A 198 6.66 20.26 -15.01
CA THR A 198 5.91 19.74 -16.17
C THR A 198 6.72 19.76 -17.46
N GLU A 199 7.41 20.87 -17.77
CA GLU A 199 8.24 20.97 -18.99
C GLU A 199 9.42 20.00 -18.97
N ALA A 200 10.04 19.80 -17.80
CA ALA A 200 11.15 18.87 -17.64
C ALA A 200 10.68 17.40 -17.79
N ILE A 201 9.53 17.06 -17.22
CA ILE A 201 8.92 15.73 -17.38
C ILE A 201 8.56 15.51 -18.86
N GLN A 202 7.95 16.50 -19.52
CA GLN A 202 7.64 16.41 -20.95
C GLN A 202 8.89 16.18 -21.80
N ALA A 203 9.97 16.92 -21.53
CA ALA A 203 11.25 16.74 -22.23
C ALA A 203 11.81 15.32 -22.03
N MET A 204 11.72 14.78 -20.81
CA MET A 204 12.11 13.41 -20.51
C MET A 204 11.26 12.38 -21.28
N VAL A 205 9.94 12.53 -21.28
CA VAL A 205 9.02 11.66 -22.05
C VAL A 205 9.35 11.70 -23.55
N ALA A 206 9.58 12.89 -24.11
CA ALA A 206 9.90 13.05 -25.53
C ALA A 206 11.21 12.34 -25.93
N ARG A 207 12.18 12.18 -25.02
CA ARG A 207 13.43 11.44 -25.29
C ARG A 207 13.23 9.93 -25.46
N HIS A 208 12.19 9.36 -24.85
CA HIS A 208 11.94 7.90 -24.83
C HIS A 208 10.72 7.46 -25.66
N VAL A 209 10.06 8.39 -26.35
CA VAL A 209 8.86 8.09 -27.15
C VAL A 209 9.12 7.09 -28.27
N THR A 210 10.35 7.05 -28.81
CA THR A 210 10.71 6.18 -29.94
C THR A 210 10.63 4.71 -29.54
N GLU A 211 11.12 4.37 -28.35
CA GLU A 211 11.11 3.02 -27.80
C GLU A 211 9.69 2.52 -27.50
N ALA A 212 8.77 3.44 -27.18
CA ALA A 212 7.37 3.09 -26.94
C ALA A 212 6.64 2.61 -28.21
N TYR A 213 7.12 2.92 -29.42
CA TYR A 213 6.52 2.41 -30.67
C TYR A 213 6.74 0.91 -30.87
N GLU A 214 7.75 0.34 -30.23
CA GLU A 214 8.09 -1.08 -30.38
C GLU A 214 7.31 -1.99 -29.42
N VAL A 215 6.57 -1.39 -28.48
CA VAL A 215 5.80 -2.11 -27.46
C VAL A 215 4.48 -2.60 -28.04
N ASP A 216 4.15 -3.86 -27.79
CA ASP A 216 2.82 -4.38 -28.13
C ASP A 216 1.75 -3.58 -27.33
N PRO A 217 0.75 -2.97 -28.01
CA PRO A 217 -0.40 -2.32 -27.37
C PRO A 217 -1.02 -3.04 -26.17
N GLU A 218 -1.01 -4.38 -26.20
CA GLU A 218 -1.60 -5.25 -25.19
C GLU A 218 -0.56 -5.85 -24.23
N ASP A 219 0.71 -5.42 -24.28
CA ASP A 219 1.75 -5.90 -23.38
C ASP A 219 1.46 -5.49 -21.93
N LEU A 220 1.42 -6.52 -21.07
CA LEU A 220 1.24 -6.43 -19.63
C LEU A 220 2.42 -7.05 -18.87
N SER A 221 3.54 -7.31 -19.55
CA SER A 221 4.72 -7.91 -18.92
C SER A 221 5.49 -6.90 -18.05
N TYR A 222 6.20 -7.41 -17.06
CA TYR A 222 7.11 -6.65 -16.22
C TYR A 222 8.31 -7.53 -15.84
N PRO A 223 9.53 -6.99 -15.77
CA PRO A 223 9.90 -5.59 -16.06
C PRO A 223 9.83 -5.26 -17.55
N GLN A 224 9.48 -4.01 -17.85
CA GLN A 224 9.58 -3.43 -19.20
C GLN A 224 11.03 -2.98 -19.47
N ALA A 225 11.34 -2.64 -20.72
CA ALA A 225 12.63 -2.00 -21.02
C ALA A 225 12.76 -0.67 -20.24
N PRO A 226 13.93 -0.32 -19.67
CA PRO A 226 14.10 0.88 -18.85
C PRO A 226 13.54 2.18 -19.45
N ARG A 227 13.70 2.38 -20.77
CA ARG A 227 13.21 3.58 -21.48
C ARG A 227 11.69 3.59 -21.61
N VAL A 228 11.06 2.42 -21.78
CA VAL A 228 9.60 2.27 -21.80
C VAL A 228 9.03 2.59 -20.42
N GLU A 229 9.70 2.16 -19.35
CA GLU A 229 9.29 2.49 -17.98
C GLU A 229 9.42 3.99 -17.68
N ALA A 230 10.52 4.62 -18.11
CA ALA A 230 10.71 6.09 -18.04
C ALA A 230 9.58 6.83 -18.74
N PHE A 231 9.27 6.43 -19.98
CA PHE A 231 8.18 6.98 -20.76
C PHE A 231 6.83 6.81 -20.04
N GLN A 232 6.52 5.61 -19.57
CA GLN A 232 5.27 5.29 -18.88
C GLN A 232 5.08 6.11 -17.60
N SER A 233 6.09 6.15 -16.74
CA SER A 233 6.03 6.92 -15.48
C SER A 233 5.94 8.42 -15.74
N GLY A 234 6.60 8.92 -16.79
CA GLY A 234 6.44 10.30 -17.24
C GLY A 234 5.02 10.64 -17.70
N LEU A 235 4.36 9.76 -18.46
CA LEU A 235 2.94 9.94 -18.82
C LEU A 235 2.03 9.98 -17.60
N TYR A 236 2.25 9.10 -16.62
CA TYR A 236 1.46 9.09 -15.38
C TYR A 236 1.70 10.34 -14.55
N ALA A 237 2.94 10.82 -14.49
CA ALA A 237 3.29 12.05 -13.81
C ALA A 237 2.57 13.25 -14.46
N LEU A 238 2.69 13.42 -15.79
CA LEU A 238 1.96 14.48 -16.51
C LEU A 238 0.44 14.39 -16.32
N ALA A 239 -0.10 13.17 -16.29
CA ALA A 239 -1.53 12.97 -16.05
C ALA A 239 -1.95 13.33 -14.62
N SER A 240 -1.10 13.06 -13.62
CA SER A 240 -1.35 13.44 -12.22
C SER A 240 -1.21 14.94 -11.96
N LEU A 241 -0.48 15.66 -12.81
CA LEU A 241 -0.30 17.11 -12.78
C LEU A 241 -1.35 17.86 -13.61
N ASP A 242 -2.35 17.15 -14.14
CA ASP A 242 -3.38 17.69 -15.04
C ASP A 242 -2.82 18.41 -16.28
N ALA A 243 -1.63 18.00 -16.74
CA ALA A 243 -0.85 18.66 -17.79
C ALA A 243 -1.24 18.16 -19.21
N TYR A 244 -2.46 18.47 -19.65
CA TYR A 244 -2.96 18.03 -20.96
C TYR A 244 -2.04 18.44 -22.12
N ASP A 245 -1.59 19.70 -22.16
CA ASP A 245 -0.80 20.21 -23.29
C ASP A 245 0.55 19.48 -23.44
N ALA A 246 1.18 19.13 -22.32
CA ALA A 246 2.41 18.36 -22.30
C ALA A 246 2.20 16.90 -22.76
N LEU A 247 1.10 16.27 -22.34
CA LEU A 247 0.71 14.95 -22.86
C LEU A 247 0.43 15.02 -24.36
N ALA A 248 -0.40 15.96 -24.80
CA ALA A 248 -0.78 16.12 -26.19
C ALA A 248 0.44 16.30 -27.10
N ALA A 249 1.40 17.13 -26.68
CA ALA A 249 2.64 17.36 -27.42
C ALA A 249 3.53 16.11 -27.56
N THR A 250 3.36 15.09 -26.73
CA THR A 250 4.18 13.87 -26.74
C THR A 250 3.50 12.66 -27.37
N VAL A 251 2.16 12.55 -27.27
CA VAL A 251 1.43 11.35 -27.69
C VAL A 251 0.39 11.58 -28.78
N LEU A 252 0.16 12.83 -29.21
CA LEU A 252 -0.78 13.18 -30.26
C LEU A 252 -0.08 13.86 -31.45
N ALA A 253 -0.61 13.62 -32.65
CA ALA A 253 -0.26 14.39 -33.84
C ALA A 253 -0.96 15.75 -33.82
N GLU A 254 -0.58 16.65 -34.75
CA GLU A 254 -1.15 18.00 -34.87
C GLU A 254 -2.68 18.01 -35.07
N ASP A 255 -3.23 16.95 -35.66
CA ASP A 255 -4.67 16.77 -35.88
C ASP A 255 -5.41 16.14 -34.69
N GLY A 256 -4.69 15.87 -33.58
CA GLY A 256 -5.23 15.25 -32.37
C GLY A 256 -5.31 13.72 -32.44
N THR A 257 -4.78 13.07 -33.49
CA THR A 257 -4.76 11.61 -33.55
C THR A 257 -3.67 11.04 -32.62
N PRO A 258 -3.96 9.96 -31.85
CA PRO A 258 -2.95 9.27 -31.07
C PRO A 258 -1.87 8.66 -31.98
N ILE A 259 -0.60 8.97 -31.71
CA ILE A 259 0.54 8.39 -32.44
C ILE A 259 0.96 7.03 -31.89
N LEU A 260 0.55 6.73 -30.64
CA LEU A 260 0.78 5.46 -29.95
C LEU A 260 -0.55 4.84 -29.54
N TRP A 261 -0.73 3.56 -29.86
CA TRP A 261 -1.92 2.78 -29.51
C TRP A 261 -1.67 1.90 -28.28
N TRP A 262 -1.08 2.46 -27.23
CA TRP A 262 -0.69 1.73 -26.03
C TRP A 262 -1.59 2.08 -24.83
N TRP A 263 -1.90 1.11 -23.98
CA TRP A 263 -2.86 1.28 -22.89
C TRP A 263 -2.50 2.38 -21.86
N PRO A 264 -1.22 2.67 -21.53
CA PRO A 264 -0.84 3.78 -20.65
C PRO A 264 -1.16 5.15 -21.25
N VAL A 265 -1.15 5.28 -22.58
CA VAL A 265 -1.57 6.51 -23.26
C VAL A 265 -3.07 6.73 -23.06
N ALA A 266 -3.88 5.69 -23.24
CA ALA A 266 -5.31 5.74 -22.95
C ALA A 266 -5.58 6.07 -21.48
N HIS A 267 -4.80 5.50 -20.56
CA HIS A 267 -4.90 5.79 -19.13
C HIS A 267 -4.58 7.26 -18.82
N ALA A 268 -3.45 7.77 -19.30
CA ALA A 268 -3.01 9.14 -19.06
C ALA A 268 -4.02 10.17 -19.60
N LEU A 269 -4.48 10.00 -20.85
CA LEU A 269 -5.49 10.87 -21.47
C LEU A 269 -6.82 10.84 -20.71
N GLY A 270 -7.26 9.66 -20.26
CA GLY A 270 -8.48 9.53 -19.45
C GLY A 270 -8.34 10.13 -18.05
N ARG A 271 -7.16 10.00 -17.43
CA ARG A 271 -6.89 10.45 -16.07
C ARG A 271 -6.81 11.98 -15.94
N VAL A 272 -6.34 12.67 -16.97
CA VAL A 272 -6.29 14.16 -16.98
C VAL A 272 -7.67 14.79 -16.91
N GLY A 273 -8.71 14.12 -17.41
CA GLY A 273 -10.08 14.63 -17.33
C GLY A 273 -10.38 15.86 -18.20
N ASP A 274 -9.51 16.20 -19.16
CA ASP A 274 -9.71 17.32 -20.09
C ASP A 274 -10.58 16.87 -21.29
N LEU A 275 -11.65 17.61 -21.59
CA LEU A 275 -12.59 17.30 -22.68
C LEU A 275 -11.91 17.24 -24.06
N ARG A 276 -10.76 17.89 -24.24
CA ARG A 276 -9.96 17.78 -25.48
C ARG A 276 -9.48 16.34 -25.73
N ALA A 277 -9.38 15.50 -24.70
CA ALA A 277 -9.04 14.08 -24.82
C ALA A 277 -10.16 13.22 -25.46
N LEU A 278 -11.38 13.76 -25.64
CA LEU A 278 -12.52 12.98 -26.15
C LEU A 278 -12.28 12.39 -27.54
N GLY A 279 -11.70 13.18 -28.45
CA GLY A 279 -11.33 12.74 -29.80
C GLY A 279 -10.27 11.62 -29.77
N PRO A 280 -9.10 11.86 -29.14
CA PRO A 280 -8.07 10.84 -28.94
C PRO A 280 -8.57 9.54 -28.31
N LEU A 281 -9.36 9.63 -27.22
CA LEU A 281 -9.91 8.46 -26.54
C LEU A 281 -10.94 7.73 -27.40
N SER A 282 -11.75 8.44 -28.19
CA SER A 282 -12.66 7.82 -29.15
C SER A 282 -11.91 7.07 -30.25
N ALA A 283 -10.76 7.58 -30.69
CA ALA A 283 -9.89 6.89 -31.63
C ALA A 283 -9.28 5.61 -31.01
N LEU A 284 -8.77 5.69 -29.78
CA LEU A 284 -8.24 4.54 -29.02
C LEU A 284 -9.33 3.51 -28.67
N ALA A 285 -10.58 3.91 -28.49
CA ALA A 285 -11.70 2.99 -28.34
C ALA A 285 -12.08 2.30 -29.67
N GLY A 286 -11.72 2.91 -30.81
CA GLY A 286 -12.08 2.43 -32.15
C GLY A 286 -11.21 1.30 -32.69
N ILE A 287 -10.02 1.07 -32.13
CA ILE A 287 -9.06 0.07 -32.62
C ILE A 287 -9.46 -1.37 -32.25
N GLN A 288 -8.72 -2.34 -32.78
CA GLN A 288 -8.75 -3.73 -32.29
C GLN A 288 -7.89 -3.85 -31.03
N GLY A 289 -8.23 -4.80 -30.15
CA GLY A 289 -7.59 -4.96 -28.84
C GLY A 289 -8.62 -5.09 -27.72
N SER A 290 -8.11 -5.30 -26.51
CA SER A 290 -8.93 -5.51 -25.32
C SER A 290 -8.56 -4.53 -24.20
N VAL A 291 -7.30 -4.51 -23.76
CA VAL A 291 -6.88 -3.70 -22.60
C VAL A 291 -6.94 -2.22 -22.95
N GLY A 292 -6.26 -1.79 -24.02
CA GLY A 292 -6.22 -0.38 -24.41
C GLY A 292 -7.62 0.17 -24.71
N VAL A 293 -8.46 -0.62 -25.38
CA VAL A 293 -9.85 -0.28 -25.71
C VAL A 293 -10.71 -0.15 -24.45
N ALA A 294 -10.58 -1.07 -23.49
CA ALA A 294 -11.32 -1.01 -22.23
C ALA A 294 -10.90 0.21 -21.39
N ILE A 295 -9.61 0.56 -21.35
CA ILE A 295 -9.12 1.75 -20.66
C ILE A 295 -9.62 3.03 -21.35
N ALA A 296 -9.56 3.08 -22.68
CA ALA A 296 -10.08 4.22 -23.44
C ALA A 296 -11.59 4.41 -23.22
N ALA A 297 -12.36 3.33 -23.18
CA ALA A 297 -13.79 3.36 -22.84
C ALA A 297 -14.03 3.92 -21.44
N ARG A 298 -13.25 3.51 -20.43
CA ARG A 298 -13.31 4.11 -19.08
C ARG A 298 -12.98 5.60 -19.10
N GLY A 299 -11.96 6.02 -19.85
CA GLY A 299 -11.62 7.43 -20.02
C GLY A 299 -12.78 8.25 -20.60
N LEU A 300 -13.47 7.73 -21.62
CA LEU A 300 -14.68 8.37 -22.18
C LEU A 300 -15.81 8.50 -21.16
N GLY A 301 -16.02 7.48 -20.33
CA GLY A 301 -16.98 7.52 -19.22
C GLY A 301 -16.64 8.59 -18.20
N ALA A 302 -15.37 8.65 -17.77
CA ALA A 302 -14.87 9.61 -16.80
C ALA A 302 -14.97 11.07 -17.28
N LEU A 303 -14.84 11.33 -18.59
CA LEU A 303 -15.09 12.65 -19.16
C LEU A 303 -16.57 13.07 -19.10
N GLY A 304 -17.49 12.10 -19.05
CA GLY A 304 -18.93 12.35 -18.87
C GLY A 304 -19.65 13.01 -20.04
N ASP A 305 -19.01 13.16 -21.21
CA ASP A 305 -19.58 13.90 -22.34
C ASP A 305 -20.33 12.99 -23.33
N THR A 306 -21.52 13.43 -23.74
CA THR A 306 -22.42 12.69 -24.64
C THR A 306 -21.86 12.45 -26.05
N ALA A 307 -20.86 13.21 -26.48
CA ALA A 307 -20.17 13.00 -27.75
C ALA A 307 -19.37 11.69 -27.79
N GLY A 308 -19.04 11.10 -26.62
CA GLY A 308 -18.41 9.78 -26.52
C GLY A 308 -19.36 8.60 -26.76
N LEU A 309 -20.68 8.81 -26.67
CA LEU A 309 -21.69 7.74 -26.79
C LEU A 309 -21.56 6.89 -28.08
N PRO A 310 -21.35 7.47 -29.28
CA PRO A 310 -21.25 6.67 -30.50
C PRO A 310 -20.05 5.70 -30.49
N ALA A 311 -18.94 6.06 -29.83
CA ALA A 311 -17.79 5.19 -29.67
C ALA A 311 -18.12 4.04 -28.72
N LEU A 312 -18.69 4.35 -27.55
CA LEU A 312 -19.05 3.37 -26.52
C LEU A 312 -20.13 2.38 -26.98
N VAL A 313 -21.18 2.85 -27.66
CA VAL A 313 -22.27 1.99 -28.15
C VAL A 313 -21.76 0.95 -29.16
N LYS A 314 -20.74 1.27 -29.98
CA LYS A 314 -20.12 0.33 -30.91
C LYS A 314 -19.35 -0.80 -30.21
N LEU A 315 -18.99 -0.62 -28.94
CA LEU A 315 -18.29 -1.62 -28.14
C LEU A 315 -19.24 -2.68 -27.55
N LEU A 316 -20.55 -2.43 -27.54
CA LEU A 316 -21.57 -3.34 -27.01
C LEU A 316 -21.93 -4.48 -27.99
N ASP A 317 -20.92 -5.17 -28.53
CA ASP A 317 -21.08 -6.34 -29.39
C ASP A 317 -20.28 -7.54 -28.84
N PRO A 318 -20.93 -8.44 -28.07
CA PRO A 318 -20.30 -9.64 -27.51
C PRO A 318 -19.71 -10.61 -28.53
N ARG A 319 -20.08 -10.50 -29.82
CA ARG A 319 -19.52 -11.34 -30.88
C ARG A 319 -18.19 -10.82 -31.41
N ARG A 320 -17.88 -9.54 -31.15
CA ARG A 320 -16.71 -8.83 -31.70
C ARG A 320 -15.77 -8.29 -30.65
N ARG A 321 -16.21 -8.17 -29.40
CA ARG A 321 -15.44 -7.57 -28.31
C ARG A 321 -15.30 -8.53 -27.14
N ASP A 322 -14.14 -8.45 -26.49
CA ASP A 322 -13.86 -9.12 -25.24
C ASP A 322 -14.80 -8.62 -24.13
N ARG A 323 -15.12 -9.49 -23.17
CA ARG A 323 -15.96 -9.19 -22.00
C ARG A 323 -15.51 -7.93 -21.26
N ARG A 324 -14.20 -7.72 -21.11
CA ARG A 324 -13.60 -6.56 -20.43
C ARG A 324 -13.98 -5.25 -21.13
N VAL A 325 -13.92 -5.22 -22.46
CA VAL A 325 -14.28 -4.05 -23.26
C VAL A 325 -15.77 -3.72 -23.08
N ILE A 326 -16.63 -4.74 -23.10
CA ILE A 326 -18.07 -4.56 -22.97
C ILE A 326 -18.43 -4.04 -21.58
N ILE A 327 -17.88 -4.64 -20.53
CA ILE A 327 -18.08 -4.18 -19.15
C ILE A 327 -17.62 -2.73 -18.98
N SER A 328 -16.44 -2.38 -19.49
CA SER A 328 -15.96 -1.00 -19.42
C SER A 328 -16.84 -0.03 -20.22
N ALA A 329 -17.38 -0.45 -21.37
CA ALA A 329 -18.32 0.38 -22.14
C ALA A 329 -19.67 0.55 -21.44
N VAL A 330 -20.24 -0.50 -20.84
CA VAL A 330 -21.49 -0.44 -20.06
C VAL A 330 -21.33 0.52 -18.88
N ARG A 331 -20.24 0.40 -18.11
CA ARG A 331 -19.93 1.30 -16.99
C ARG A 331 -19.74 2.75 -17.45
N ALA A 332 -19.01 2.97 -18.55
CA ALA A 332 -18.83 4.30 -19.11
C ALA A 332 -20.15 4.96 -19.54
N LEU A 333 -21.09 4.18 -20.10
CA LEU A 333 -22.44 4.68 -20.43
C LEU A 333 -23.24 5.02 -19.17
N ALA A 334 -23.09 4.22 -18.10
CA ALA A 334 -23.69 4.50 -16.80
C ALA A 334 -23.14 5.79 -16.16
N GLU A 335 -21.86 6.10 -16.36
CA GLU A 335 -21.22 7.34 -15.89
C GLU A 335 -21.71 8.58 -16.65
N ILE A 336 -21.91 8.47 -17.98
CA ILE A 336 -22.43 9.56 -18.83
C ILE A 336 -23.91 9.87 -18.53
N LYS A 337 -24.71 8.87 -18.12
CA LYS A 337 -26.12 9.02 -17.70
C LYS A 337 -27.07 9.60 -18.76
N ASP A 338 -26.77 9.39 -20.05
CA ASP A 338 -27.64 9.82 -21.15
C ASP A 338 -28.58 8.70 -21.62
N VAL A 339 -29.89 8.98 -21.61
CA VAL A 339 -30.96 8.07 -22.04
C VAL A 339 -30.80 7.55 -23.48
N LYS A 340 -30.05 8.23 -24.35
CA LYS A 340 -29.74 7.78 -25.72
C LYS A 340 -28.97 6.45 -25.74
N ALA A 341 -28.32 6.07 -24.64
CA ALA A 341 -27.65 4.77 -24.50
C ALA A 341 -28.66 3.61 -24.29
N ALA A 342 -29.87 3.89 -23.79
CA ALA A 342 -30.84 2.89 -23.38
C ALA A 342 -31.15 1.84 -24.46
N PRO A 343 -31.40 2.19 -25.74
CA PRO A 343 -31.70 1.19 -26.76
C PRO A 343 -30.55 0.20 -27.02
N ALA A 344 -29.30 0.63 -26.82
CA ALA A 344 -28.14 -0.25 -26.97
C ALA A 344 -27.99 -1.19 -25.78
N LEU A 345 -28.14 -0.68 -24.55
CA LEU A 345 -28.11 -1.47 -23.32
C LEU A 345 -29.24 -2.51 -23.28
N GLN A 346 -30.47 -2.12 -23.64
CA GLN A 346 -31.61 -3.03 -23.72
C GLN A 346 -31.43 -4.12 -24.79
N ARG A 347 -30.76 -3.80 -25.91
CA ARG A 347 -30.43 -4.81 -26.93
C ARG A 347 -29.43 -5.82 -26.38
N LEU A 348 -28.42 -5.37 -25.65
CA LEU A 348 -27.43 -6.23 -25.01
C LEU A 348 -28.10 -7.14 -23.97
N LEU A 349 -29.01 -6.61 -23.14
CA LEU A 349 -29.77 -7.37 -22.14
C LEU A 349 -30.58 -8.55 -22.75
N ARG A 350 -31.08 -8.39 -23.99
CA ARG A 350 -31.86 -9.43 -24.69
C ARG A 350 -31.01 -10.56 -25.26
N MET A 351 -29.68 -10.47 -25.16
CA MET A 351 -28.81 -11.54 -25.63
C MET A 351 -28.89 -12.75 -24.69
N PRO A 352 -28.91 -13.97 -25.23
CA PRO A 352 -28.85 -15.17 -24.40
C PRO A 352 -27.50 -15.26 -23.69
N ASP A 353 -27.48 -15.96 -22.55
CA ASP A 353 -26.27 -16.38 -21.83
C ASP A 353 -25.37 -15.25 -21.29
N LEU A 354 -25.97 -14.12 -20.87
CA LEU A 354 -25.24 -13.10 -20.13
C LEU A 354 -24.80 -13.63 -18.76
N ASP A 355 -23.51 -13.50 -18.45
CA ASP A 355 -22.99 -13.85 -17.13
C ASP A 355 -23.50 -12.87 -16.05
N ALA A 356 -23.57 -13.34 -14.80
CA ALA A 356 -24.16 -12.59 -13.70
C ALA A 356 -23.47 -11.24 -13.42
N THR A 357 -22.16 -11.16 -13.71
CA THR A 357 -21.40 -9.93 -13.55
C THR A 357 -21.80 -8.89 -14.59
N LEU A 358 -21.81 -9.26 -15.88
CA LEU A 358 -22.25 -8.34 -16.94
C LEU A 358 -23.72 -7.95 -16.77
N LEU A 359 -24.57 -8.89 -16.33
CA LEU A 359 -25.98 -8.59 -16.03
C LEU A 359 -26.12 -7.54 -14.91
N ARG A 360 -25.30 -7.62 -13.86
CA ARG A 360 -25.27 -6.60 -12.79
C ARG A 360 -24.89 -5.23 -13.35
N GLU A 361 -23.80 -5.15 -14.10
CA GLU A 361 -23.34 -3.88 -14.69
C GLU A 361 -24.39 -3.28 -15.64
N LEU A 362 -25.12 -4.13 -16.38
CA LEU A 362 -26.23 -3.70 -17.23
C LEU A 362 -27.40 -3.14 -16.43
N VAL A 363 -27.76 -3.77 -15.32
CA VAL A 363 -28.82 -3.29 -14.41
C VAL A 363 -28.46 -1.91 -13.87
N GLU A 364 -27.24 -1.75 -13.35
CA GLU A 364 -26.74 -0.46 -12.85
C GLU A 364 -26.75 0.61 -13.96
N ALA A 365 -26.31 0.26 -15.17
CA ALA A 365 -26.32 1.18 -16.31
C ALA A 365 -27.74 1.58 -16.76
N LEU A 366 -28.69 0.65 -16.82
CA LEU A 366 -30.09 0.93 -17.19
C LEU A 366 -30.76 1.88 -16.19
N VAL A 367 -30.49 1.69 -14.90
CA VAL A 367 -30.95 2.59 -13.84
C VAL A 367 -30.32 3.97 -13.99
N ALA A 368 -29.00 4.03 -14.19
CA ALA A 368 -28.26 5.28 -14.30
C ALA A 368 -28.71 6.15 -15.49
N VAL A 369 -28.99 5.54 -16.65
CA VAL A 369 -29.50 6.25 -17.84
C VAL A 369 -31.01 6.45 -17.83
N ARG A 370 -31.71 5.98 -16.78
CA ARG A 370 -33.17 5.98 -16.64
C ARG A 370 -33.87 5.38 -17.86
N ALA A 371 -33.41 4.20 -18.28
CA ALA A 371 -33.95 3.52 -19.45
C ALA A 371 -35.46 3.21 -19.25
N PRO A 372 -36.31 3.44 -20.27
CA PRO A 372 -37.73 3.10 -20.20
C PRO A 372 -37.96 1.62 -19.85
N ASP A 373 -39.08 1.33 -19.18
CA ASP A 373 -39.52 -0.02 -18.80
C ASP A 373 -38.55 -0.80 -17.88
N SER A 374 -37.50 -0.14 -17.35
CA SER A 374 -36.51 -0.81 -16.49
C SER A 374 -37.07 -1.22 -15.13
N ALA A 375 -38.14 -0.57 -14.65
CA ALA A 375 -38.76 -0.90 -13.37
C ALA A 375 -39.37 -2.31 -13.36
N GLU A 376 -39.97 -2.76 -14.46
CA GLU A 376 -40.52 -4.12 -14.58
C GLU A 376 -39.40 -5.16 -14.51
N LEU A 377 -38.28 -4.90 -15.20
CA LEU A 377 -37.08 -5.75 -15.11
C LEU A 377 -36.55 -5.84 -13.69
N MET A 378 -36.50 -4.72 -12.94
CA MET A 378 -36.06 -4.76 -11.55
C MET A 378 -36.95 -5.69 -10.71
N ILE A 379 -38.28 -5.63 -10.89
CA ILE A 379 -39.21 -6.51 -10.17
C ILE A 379 -38.93 -7.99 -10.48
N GLU A 380 -38.69 -8.34 -11.75
CA GLU A 380 -38.34 -9.71 -12.14
C GLU A 380 -37.07 -10.20 -11.42
N LEU A 381 -36.05 -9.33 -11.32
CA LEU A 381 -34.77 -9.62 -10.69
C LEU A 381 -34.82 -9.78 -9.17
N LEU A 382 -35.87 -9.30 -8.49
CA LEU A 382 -36.03 -9.45 -7.03
C LEU A 382 -36.16 -10.91 -6.58
N THR A 383 -36.45 -11.84 -7.50
CA THR A 383 -36.52 -13.29 -7.21
C THR A 383 -35.32 -14.07 -7.75
N HIS A 384 -34.32 -13.37 -8.29
CA HIS A 384 -33.16 -13.99 -8.92
C HIS A 384 -32.29 -14.75 -7.88
N PRO A 385 -31.70 -15.91 -8.23
CA PRO A 385 -30.86 -16.69 -7.30
C PRO A 385 -29.66 -15.91 -6.73
N SER A 386 -29.05 -15.04 -7.55
CA SER A 386 -27.91 -14.22 -7.13
C SER A 386 -28.35 -13.08 -6.19
N PRO A 387 -27.82 -13.00 -4.95
CA PRO A 387 -28.14 -11.91 -4.01
C PRO A 387 -27.67 -10.54 -4.52
N VAL A 388 -26.54 -10.50 -5.23
CA VAL A 388 -26.00 -9.26 -5.81
C VAL A 388 -27.00 -8.63 -6.77
N LEU A 389 -27.68 -9.44 -7.58
CA LEU A 389 -28.70 -8.95 -8.52
C LEU A 389 -29.98 -8.52 -7.80
N ARG A 390 -30.39 -9.21 -6.72
CA ARG A 390 -31.54 -8.80 -5.90
C ARG A 390 -31.29 -7.44 -5.23
N GLY A 391 -30.10 -7.24 -4.65
CA GLY A 391 -29.69 -5.96 -4.05
C GLY A 391 -29.69 -4.82 -5.06
N ALA A 392 -29.05 -5.02 -6.22
CA ALA A 392 -29.03 -4.04 -7.31
C ALA A 392 -30.44 -3.70 -7.82
N ALA A 393 -31.33 -4.69 -7.92
CA ALA A 393 -32.71 -4.50 -8.33
C ALA A 393 -33.54 -3.71 -7.31
N LEU A 394 -33.33 -3.91 -6.01
CA LEU A 394 -33.98 -3.11 -4.95
C LEU A 394 -33.62 -1.63 -5.07
N GLY A 395 -32.32 -1.32 -5.15
CA GLY A 395 -31.84 0.05 -5.31
C GLY A 395 -32.31 0.67 -6.62
N GLY A 396 -32.23 -0.10 -7.72
CA GLY A 396 -32.70 0.32 -9.03
C GLY A 396 -34.19 0.65 -9.05
N LEU A 397 -35.03 -0.20 -8.45
CA LEU A 397 -36.47 0.04 -8.38
C LEU A 397 -36.80 1.26 -7.52
N ALA A 398 -36.17 1.41 -6.35
CA ALA A 398 -36.35 2.57 -5.48
C ALA A 398 -35.97 3.89 -6.17
N GLN A 399 -34.91 3.88 -6.97
CA GLN A 399 -34.44 5.06 -7.71
C GLN A 399 -35.32 5.40 -8.92
N LEU A 400 -35.87 4.39 -9.62
CA LEU A 400 -36.71 4.58 -10.80
C LEU A 400 -38.16 4.92 -10.45
N ASP A 401 -38.74 4.22 -9.48
CA ASP A 401 -40.14 4.37 -9.04
C ASP A 401 -40.29 3.95 -7.56
N SER A 402 -40.19 4.93 -6.67
CA SER A 402 -40.26 4.71 -5.22
C SER A 402 -41.64 4.26 -4.72
N GLU A 403 -42.72 4.59 -5.44
CA GLU A 403 -44.06 4.09 -5.08
C GLU A 403 -44.20 2.60 -5.42
N LEU A 404 -43.79 2.22 -6.63
CA LEU A 404 -43.80 0.83 -7.07
C LEU A 404 -42.87 -0.03 -6.21
N PHE A 405 -41.71 0.49 -5.83
CA PHE A 405 -40.81 -0.11 -4.84
C PHE A 405 -41.54 -0.44 -3.53
N LEU A 406 -42.21 0.53 -2.91
CA LEU A 406 -42.93 0.31 -1.65
C LEU A 406 -44.09 -0.70 -1.77
N ARG A 407 -44.82 -0.66 -2.89
CA ARG A 407 -45.88 -1.65 -3.17
C ARG A 407 -45.31 -3.06 -3.30
N THR A 408 -44.18 -3.19 -4.00
CA THR A 408 -43.50 -4.47 -4.23
C THR A 408 -42.94 -5.03 -2.93
N LEU A 409 -42.30 -4.20 -2.10
CA LEU A 409 -41.78 -4.61 -0.78
C LEU A 409 -42.86 -5.19 0.13
N SER A 410 -44.08 -4.67 0.06
CA SER A 410 -45.19 -5.16 0.91
C SER A 410 -45.55 -6.63 0.62
N GLY A 411 -45.18 -7.17 -0.55
CA GLY A 411 -45.38 -8.56 -0.93
C GLY A 411 -44.15 -9.45 -0.77
N LEU A 412 -42.99 -8.90 -0.38
CA LEU A 412 -41.73 -9.64 -0.28
C LEU A 412 -41.41 -10.03 1.16
N PRO A 413 -41.03 -11.30 1.43
CA PRO A 413 -40.46 -11.67 2.71
C PRO A 413 -39.07 -11.02 2.90
N PRO A 414 -38.58 -10.89 4.14
CA PRO A 414 -37.19 -10.50 4.39
C PRO A 414 -36.21 -11.44 3.65
N ASP A 415 -35.22 -10.87 2.97
CA ASP A 415 -34.23 -11.67 2.24
C ASP A 415 -33.35 -12.44 3.22
N PRO A 416 -33.03 -13.72 2.96
CA PRO A 416 -32.15 -14.50 3.83
C PRO A 416 -30.72 -13.93 3.87
N GLN A 417 -30.25 -13.25 2.82
CA GLN A 417 -28.90 -12.71 2.74
C GLN A 417 -28.86 -11.30 3.36
N TRP A 418 -27.99 -11.11 4.34
CA TRP A 418 -27.86 -9.83 5.04
C TRP A 418 -27.44 -8.69 4.10
N GLN A 419 -26.64 -8.98 3.06
CA GLN A 419 -26.21 -7.97 2.07
C GLN A 419 -27.41 -7.36 1.35
N VAL A 420 -28.39 -8.20 0.97
CA VAL A 420 -29.61 -7.73 0.30
C VAL A 420 -30.46 -6.89 1.26
N ARG A 421 -30.47 -7.21 2.55
CA ARG A 421 -31.14 -6.38 3.57
C ARG A 421 -30.40 -5.07 3.84
N ALA A 422 -29.07 -5.05 3.74
CA ALA A 422 -28.28 -3.83 3.80
C ALA A 422 -28.50 -2.94 2.56
N ASP A 423 -28.58 -3.53 1.37
CA ASP A 423 -28.92 -2.83 0.12
C ASP A 423 -30.36 -2.29 0.16
N LEU A 424 -31.29 -3.05 0.74
CA LEU A 424 -32.65 -2.58 1.04
C LEU A 424 -32.63 -1.34 1.94
N ALA A 425 -31.85 -1.36 3.03
CA ALA A 425 -31.69 -0.21 3.92
C ALA A 425 -31.17 1.01 3.16
N ALA A 426 -30.12 0.84 2.35
CA ALA A 426 -29.54 1.89 1.53
C ALA A 426 -30.52 2.44 0.47
N SER A 427 -31.48 1.63 0.01
CA SER A 427 -32.47 2.04 -0.99
C SER A 427 -33.52 3.02 -0.45
N PHE A 428 -33.73 3.09 0.87
CA PHE A 428 -34.73 3.99 1.46
C PHE A 428 -34.38 5.47 1.35
N ILE A 429 -33.17 5.83 0.91
CA ILE A 429 -32.79 7.23 0.64
C ILE A 429 -33.60 7.85 -0.52
N TYR A 430 -34.20 7.03 -1.38
CA TYR A 430 -35.04 7.47 -2.50
C TYR A 430 -36.53 7.56 -2.14
N VAL A 431 -36.89 7.22 -0.89
CA VAL A 431 -38.27 7.21 -0.39
C VAL A 431 -38.53 8.46 0.46
N ASP A 432 -39.81 8.81 0.61
CA ASP A 432 -40.24 9.84 1.56
C ASP A 432 -39.60 9.64 2.96
N PRO A 433 -39.01 10.69 3.57
CA PRO A 433 -38.27 10.59 4.82
C PRO A 433 -39.04 9.98 6.00
N ASP A 434 -40.35 10.25 6.12
CA ASP A 434 -41.15 9.74 7.25
C ASP A 434 -41.40 8.23 7.08
N VAL A 435 -41.68 7.79 5.85
CA VAL A 435 -41.83 6.38 5.51
C VAL A 435 -40.49 5.65 5.66
N ALA A 436 -39.41 6.25 5.18
CA ALA A 436 -38.05 5.71 5.31
C ALA A 436 -37.67 5.57 6.78
N ALA A 437 -37.87 6.59 7.60
CA ALA A 437 -37.53 6.56 9.03
C ALA A 437 -38.27 5.43 9.76
N PHE A 438 -39.56 5.22 9.48
CA PHE A 438 -40.32 4.11 10.07
C PHE A 438 -39.74 2.74 9.68
N ARG A 439 -39.47 2.53 8.39
CA ARG A 439 -38.93 1.25 7.88
C ARG A 439 -37.50 0.99 8.37
N LEU A 440 -36.65 2.00 8.37
CA LEU A 440 -35.27 1.92 8.83
C LEU A 440 -35.20 1.65 10.35
N THR A 441 -36.09 2.25 11.14
CA THR A 441 -36.15 1.99 12.59
C THR A 441 -36.43 0.51 12.89
N MET A 442 -37.23 -0.18 12.07
CA MET A 442 -37.43 -1.62 12.21
C MET A 442 -36.17 -2.44 11.89
N LEU A 443 -35.36 -1.99 10.92
CA LEU A 443 -34.12 -2.66 10.52
C LEU A 443 -32.96 -2.47 11.50
N LEU A 444 -33.08 -1.58 12.49
CA LEU A 444 -32.09 -1.47 13.59
C LEU A 444 -32.05 -2.74 14.45
N GLU A 445 -33.16 -3.49 14.49
CA GLU A 445 -33.31 -4.73 15.23
C GLU A 445 -33.01 -5.98 14.37
N ASP A 446 -32.34 -5.82 13.22
CA ASP A 446 -31.97 -6.96 12.38
C ASP A 446 -31.08 -7.95 13.14
N GLU A 447 -31.33 -9.24 12.93
CA GLU A 447 -30.60 -10.34 13.56
C GLU A 447 -29.11 -10.31 13.19
N ASP A 448 -28.78 -9.86 11.96
CA ASP A 448 -27.41 -9.68 11.52
C ASP A 448 -26.99 -8.22 11.69
N ARG A 449 -26.10 -7.97 12.66
CA ARG A 449 -25.64 -6.61 12.97
C ARG A 449 -24.93 -5.93 11.78
N ARG A 450 -24.48 -6.66 10.75
CA ARG A 450 -23.89 -6.07 9.53
C ARG A 450 -24.89 -5.28 8.69
N VAL A 451 -26.19 -5.44 8.91
CA VAL A 451 -27.24 -4.62 8.28
C VAL A 451 -27.28 -3.21 8.87
N VAL A 452 -27.04 -3.09 10.18
CA VAL A 452 -27.24 -1.86 10.96
C VAL A 452 -26.38 -0.68 10.47
N PRO A 453 -25.11 -0.82 10.06
CA PRO A 453 -24.34 0.27 9.48
C PRO A 453 -25.01 0.92 8.26
N ALA A 454 -25.63 0.13 7.38
CA ALA A 454 -26.36 0.65 6.23
C ALA A 454 -27.63 1.41 6.66
N VAL A 455 -28.31 0.91 7.70
CA VAL A 455 -29.49 1.56 8.31
C VAL A 455 -29.12 2.91 8.92
N LEU A 456 -28.04 2.99 9.70
CA LEU A 456 -27.57 4.24 10.31
C LEU A 456 -27.22 5.28 9.24
N ARG A 457 -26.49 4.90 8.19
CA ARG A 457 -26.18 5.77 7.05
C ARG A 457 -27.44 6.26 6.35
N ALA A 458 -28.39 5.37 6.08
CA ALA A 458 -29.64 5.72 5.42
C ALA A 458 -30.49 6.69 6.27
N LEU A 459 -30.55 6.52 7.59
CA LEU A 459 -31.26 7.43 8.50
C LEU A 459 -30.69 8.86 8.46
N VAL A 460 -29.36 8.99 8.40
CA VAL A 460 -28.70 10.30 8.30
C VAL A 460 -28.93 10.92 6.92
N GLN A 461 -28.73 10.14 5.85
CA GLN A 461 -28.90 10.62 4.47
C GLN A 461 -30.35 11.02 4.17
N SER A 462 -31.34 10.30 4.71
CA SER A 462 -32.76 10.64 4.60
C SER A 462 -33.19 11.77 5.55
N ARG A 463 -32.27 12.29 6.38
CA ARG A 463 -32.53 13.34 7.39
C ARG A 463 -33.62 12.95 8.39
N ALA A 464 -33.65 11.70 8.80
CA ALA A 464 -34.61 11.23 9.80
C ALA A 464 -34.44 12.02 11.11
N PRO A 465 -35.53 12.55 11.70
CA PRO A 465 -35.45 13.47 12.85
C PRO A 465 -34.92 12.82 14.14
N ASN A 466 -35.02 11.50 14.26
CA ASN A 466 -34.51 10.73 15.39
C ASN A 466 -33.05 10.28 15.22
N SER A 467 -32.40 10.57 14.08
CA SER A 467 -31.06 10.06 13.76
C SER A 467 -30.00 10.39 14.81
N PRO A 468 -29.88 11.62 15.38
CA PRO A 468 -28.81 11.91 16.35
C PRO A 468 -28.92 11.07 17.62
N ARG A 469 -30.14 10.85 18.12
CA ARG A 469 -30.37 10.01 19.30
C ARG A 469 -30.03 8.55 19.01
N VAL A 470 -30.45 8.04 17.86
CA VAL A 470 -30.15 6.66 17.43
C VAL A 470 -28.63 6.46 17.33
N LEU A 471 -27.89 7.39 16.75
CA LEU A 471 -26.43 7.29 16.65
C LEU A 471 -25.76 7.24 18.02
N LEU A 472 -26.17 8.12 18.95
CA LEU A 472 -25.66 8.11 20.32
C LEU A 472 -25.91 6.77 21.04
N ASP A 473 -27.10 6.20 20.87
CA ASP A 473 -27.45 4.91 21.47
C ASP A 473 -26.56 3.76 20.93
N HIS A 474 -26.06 3.87 19.69
CA HIS A 474 -25.25 2.85 19.02
C HIS A 474 -23.73 3.03 19.20
N LEU A 475 -23.26 4.05 19.93
CA LEU A 475 -21.84 4.22 20.26
C LEU A 475 -21.29 3.12 21.17
N LEU A 476 -22.16 2.39 21.86
CA LEU A 476 -21.80 1.27 22.75
C LEU A 476 -22.41 -0.06 22.27
N ASP A 477 -22.73 -0.15 20.97
CA ASP A 477 -23.21 -1.41 20.36
C ASP A 477 -22.19 -2.54 20.55
N THR A 478 -22.65 -3.78 20.57
CA THR A 478 -21.77 -4.96 20.64
C THR A 478 -20.87 -5.12 19.40
N ASP A 479 -21.33 -4.70 18.23
CA ASP A 479 -20.57 -4.81 16.98
C ASP A 479 -19.68 -3.58 16.74
N VAL A 480 -18.39 -3.82 16.49
CA VAL A 480 -17.37 -2.76 16.30
C VAL A 480 -17.67 -1.86 15.10
N VAL A 481 -18.28 -2.40 14.03
CA VAL A 481 -18.56 -1.64 12.80
C VAL A 481 -19.81 -0.78 12.97
N VAL A 482 -20.77 -1.22 13.77
CA VAL A 482 -21.90 -0.39 14.20
C VAL A 482 -21.39 0.81 15.00
N ARG A 483 -20.51 0.58 15.99
CA ARG A 483 -19.87 1.67 16.75
C ARG A 483 -19.08 2.62 15.87
N LYS A 484 -18.23 2.08 14.96
CA LYS A 484 -17.47 2.86 13.96
C LYS A 484 -18.40 3.77 13.15
N THR A 485 -19.48 3.20 12.61
CA THR A 485 -20.43 3.93 11.76
C THR A 485 -21.16 5.01 12.54
N ALA A 486 -21.60 4.71 13.76
CA ALA A 486 -22.23 5.69 14.64
C ALA A 486 -21.29 6.87 14.95
N ALA A 487 -20.04 6.58 15.31
CA ALA A 487 -19.04 7.61 15.60
C ALA A 487 -18.75 8.49 14.37
N THR A 488 -18.52 7.87 13.21
CA THR A 488 -18.26 8.57 11.94
C THR A 488 -19.39 9.54 11.61
N LEU A 489 -20.64 9.07 11.64
CA LEU A 489 -21.82 9.88 11.32
C LEU A 489 -22.05 11.01 12.33
N LEU A 490 -21.70 10.83 13.61
CA LEU A 490 -21.78 11.90 14.60
C LEU A 490 -20.74 13.01 14.35
N GLY A 491 -19.55 12.63 13.86
CA GLY A 491 -18.53 13.55 13.39
C GLY A 491 -18.99 14.37 12.19
N GLU A 492 -19.55 13.70 11.16
CA GLU A 492 -20.09 14.34 9.96
C GLU A 492 -21.24 15.32 10.25
N LEU A 493 -22.03 15.04 11.30
CA LEU A 493 -23.09 15.93 11.78
C LEU A 493 -22.58 17.07 12.69
N GLU A 494 -21.29 17.08 13.02
CA GLU A 494 -20.63 18.04 13.92
C GLU A 494 -21.36 18.20 15.26
N LEU A 495 -21.89 17.10 15.80
CA LEU A 495 -22.81 17.13 16.93
C LEU A 495 -22.06 17.37 18.25
N ARG A 496 -21.99 18.61 18.73
CA ARG A 496 -21.26 18.97 19.98
C ARG A 496 -21.64 18.17 21.23
N GLN A 497 -22.91 17.78 21.37
CA GLN A 497 -23.35 16.94 22.50
C GLN A 497 -22.79 15.50 22.46
N ALA A 498 -22.18 15.09 21.34
CA ALA A 498 -21.58 13.78 21.18
C ALA A 498 -20.14 13.68 21.69
N VAL A 499 -19.46 14.79 22.02
CA VAL A 499 -18.05 14.78 22.45
C VAL A 499 -17.81 13.86 23.64
N GLU A 500 -18.58 14.01 24.72
CA GLU A 500 -18.46 13.16 25.92
C GLU A 500 -18.83 11.68 25.65
N PRO A 501 -19.95 11.38 24.95
CA PRO A 501 -20.25 10.03 24.48
C PRO A 501 -19.15 9.39 23.63
N LEU A 502 -18.56 10.14 22.69
CA LEU A 502 -17.49 9.66 21.82
C LEU A 502 -16.21 9.37 22.60
N ALA A 503 -15.82 10.25 23.53
CA ALA A 503 -14.68 10.01 24.41
C ALA A 503 -14.89 8.78 25.30
N THR A 504 -16.12 8.58 25.79
CA THR A 504 -16.49 7.38 26.56
C THR A 504 -16.42 6.12 25.70
N ALA A 505 -16.93 6.19 24.46
CA ALA A 505 -16.92 5.08 23.52
C ALA A 505 -15.48 4.68 23.11
N TYR A 506 -14.60 5.65 22.90
CA TYR A 506 -13.17 5.42 22.66
C TYR A 506 -12.54 4.61 23.80
N ARG A 507 -12.68 5.07 25.04
CA ARG A 507 -12.13 4.38 26.23
C ARG A 507 -12.72 2.99 26.44
N ALA A 508 -14.02 2.83 26.21
CA ALA A 508 -14.69 1.52 26.29
C ALA A 508 -14.17 0.53 25.24
N SER A 509 -13.70 1.02 24.09
CA SER A 509 -13.24 0.24 22.94
C SER A 509 -11.75 -0.15 23.00
N VAL A 510 -11.02 0.22 24.06
CA VAL A 510 -9.57 -0.11 24.23
C VAL A 510 -9.35 -1.63 24.30
N ALA A 511 -10.34 -2.38 24.80
CA ALA A 511 -10.27 -3.83 24.88
C ALA A 511 -10.50 -4.56 23.54
N ASP A 512 -11.06 -3.88 22.53
CA ASP A 512 -11.40 -4.50 21.25
C ASP A 512 -10.15 -4.97 20.50
N SER A 513 -10.22 -6.10 19.82
CA SER A 513 -9.15 -6.54 18.91
C SER A 513 -9.03 -5.63 17.69
N SER A 514 -10.12 -5.01 17.24
CA SER A 514 -10.11 -4.09 16.11
C SER A 514 -9.92 -2.64 16.56
N TYR A 515 -9.20 -1.86 15.76
CA TYR A 515 -8.98 -0.43 16.00
C TYR A 515 -10.09 0.45 15.42
N VAL A 516 -10.92 -0.06 14.51
CA VAL A 516 -11.78 0.77 13.63
C VAL A 516 -12.75 1.68 14.39
N ALA A 517 -13.34 1.20 15.48
CA ALA A 517 -14.25 2.00 16.30
C ALA A 517 -13.50 3.12 17.06
N ARG A 518 -12.29 2.84 17.54
CA ARG A 518 -11.44 3.82 18.22
C ARG A 518 -10.97 4.90 17.25
N ALA A 519 -10.47 4.50 16.08
CA ALA A 519 -10.07 5.43 15.03
C ALA A 519 -11.23 6.36 14.62
N ALA A 520 -12.42 5.82 14.37
CA ALA A 520 -13.60 6.61 14.02
C ALA A 520 -14.04 7.57 15.14
N ALA A 521 -13.92 7.17 16.41
CA ALA A 521 -14.19 8.07 17.53
C ALA A 521 -13.19 9.24 17.59
N ILE A 522 -11.90 8.97 17.35
CA ILE A 522 -10.85 10.01 17.28
C ILE A 522 -11.09 10.96 16.09
N ASP A 523 -11.40 10.43 14.91
CA ASP A 523 -11.76 11.24 13.73
C ASP A 523 -12.96 12.15 14.01
N ALA A 524 -14.02 11.60 14.61
CA ALA A 524 -15.22 12.37 14.95
C ALA A 524 -14.94 13.45 16.01
N LEU A 525 -14.13 13.14 17.03
CA LEU A 525 -13.70 14.11 18.05
C LEU A 525 -12.88 15.25 17.43
N ALA A 526 -11.98 14.94 16.50
CA ALA A 526 -11.18 15.94 15.80
C ALA A 526 -12.05 16.87 14.95
N GLN A 527 -13.06 16.33 14.26
CA GLN A 527 -14.03 17.11 13.47
C GLN A 527 -14.89 18.04 14.34
N ILE A 528 -15.39 17.55 15.49
CA ILE A 528 -16.28 18.34 16.37
C ILE A 528 -15.48 19.37 17.19
N GLY A 529 -14.30 18.99 17.65
CA GLY A 529 -13.40 19.81 18.48
C GLY A 529 -13.85 20.01 19.93
N GLY A 530 -13.09 20.82 20.66
CA GLY A 530 -13.28 21.14 22.08
C GLY A 530 -12.24 20.50 22.99
N ASN A 531 -12.15 20.98 24.24
CA ASN A 531 -11.08 20.58 25.15
C ASN A 531 -11.08 19.07 25.44
N VAL A 532 -12.26 18.49 25.72
CA VAL A 532 -12.40 17.05 25.96
C VAL A 532 -12.01 16.22 24.73
N ALA A 533 -12.28 16.73 23.53
CA ALA A 533 -11.86 16.09 22.30
C ALA A 533 -10.33 16.10 22.20
N ILE A 534 -9.68 17.26 22.38
CA ILE A 534 -8.21 17.38 22.35
C ILE A 534 -7.56 16.50 23.41
N ASP A 535 -8.08 16.48 24.64
CA ASP A 535 -7.58 15.65 25.73
C ASP A 535 -7.64 14.15 25.36
N THR A 536 -8.75 13.72 24.76
CA THR A 536 -8.94 12.32 24.33
C THR A 536 -8.08 11.96 23.13
N ILE A 537 -7.90 12.88 22.17
CA ILE A 537 -6.97 12.68 21.04
C ILE A 537 -5.53 12.59 21.54
N THR A 538 -5.16 13.39 22.54
CA THR A 538 -3.85 13.32 23.19
C THR A 538 -3.65 11.98 23.92
N GLU A 539 -4.68 11.51 24.64
CA GLU A 539 -4.70 10.15 25.23
C GLU A 539 -4.46 9.05 24.18
N ALA A 540 -4.95 9.25 22.95
CA ALA A 540 -4.80 8.29 21.85
C ALA A 540 -3.40 8.20 21.23
N LEU A 541 -2.48 9.10 21.57
CA LEU A 541 -1.06 8.95 21.21
C LEU A 541 -0.41 7.71 21.85
N GLU A 542 -0.99 7.21 22.94
CA GLU A 542 -0.53 6.01 23.64
C GLU A 542 -1.35 4.75 23.30
N ASP A 543 -2.29 4.81 22.35
CA ASP A 543 -3.16 3.67 21.98
C ASP A 543 -2.34 2.41 21.66
N LYS A 544 -2.86 1.21 21.93
CA LYS A 544 -2.11 -0.02 21.63
C LYS A 544 -1.86 -0.25 20.13
N ASP A 545 -2.71 0.29 19.27
CA ASP A 545 -2.64 0.13 17.82
C ASP A 545 -1.95 1.34 17.18
N TRP A 546 -0.86 1.08 16.45
CA TRP A 546 -0.08 2.11 15.77
C TRP A 546 -0.93 3.02 14.86
N ALA A 547 -1.88 2.45 14.13
CA ALA A 547 -2.75 3.21 13.23
C ALA A 547 -3.57 4.28 13.98
N VAL A 548 -4.03 4.01 15.21
CA VAL A 548 -4.77 4.99 16.02
C VAL A 548 -3.85 6.10 16.50
N ARG A 549 -2.61 5.77 16.90
CA ARG A 549 -1.59 6.76 17.28
C ARG A 549 -1.28 7.72 16.13
N VAL A 550 -1.11 7.19 14.92
CA VAL A 550 -0.85 8.00 13.71
C VAL A 550 -2.01 8.94 13.45
N ARG A 551 -3.25 8.45 13.44
CA ARG A 551 -4.43 9.32 13.25
C ARG A 551 -4.52 10.41 14.32
N ALA A 552 -4.28 10.05 15.58
CA ALA A 552 -4.27 11.02 16.68
C ALA A 552 -3.20 12.11 16.48
N ALA A 553 -1.98 11.72 16.08
CA ALA A 553 -0.90 12.66 15.79
C ALA A 553 -1.22 13.56 14.60
N GLU A 554 -1.76 13.01 13.49
CA GLU A 554 -2.20 13.77 12.33
C GLU A 554 -3.22 14.85 12.70
N HIS A 555 -4.23 14.49 13.51
CA HIS A 555 -5.25 15.44 13.97
C HIS A 555 -4.67 16.53 14.89
N LEU A 556 -3.76 16.18 15.79
CA LEU A 556 -3.11 17.16 16.66
C LEU A 556 -2.20 18.11 15.89
N THR A 557 -1.44 17.61 14.91
CA THR A 557 -0.60 18.44 14.03
C THR A 557 -1.45 19.34 13.13
N ALA A 558 -2.62 18.88 12.67
CA ALA A 558 -3.55 19.72 11.92
C ALA A 558 -4.17 20.84 12.77
N LEU A 559 -4.30 20.64 14.09
CA LEU A 559 -4.77 21.66 15.04
C LEU A 559 -3.65 22.62 15.46
N ASP A 560 -2.43 22.13 15.60
CA ASP A 560 -1.22 22.89 15.95
C ASP A 560 0.01 22.29 15.24
N GLU A 561 0.50 23.00 14.21
CA GLU A 561 1.68 22.58 13.44
C GLU A 561 2.95 22.45 14.29
N SER A 562 3.00 23.11 15.46
CA SER A 562 4.13 23.03 16.40
C SER A 562 4.05 21.85 17.37
N SER A 563 3.01 21.02 17.26
CA SER A 563 2.80 19.86 18.11
C SER A 563 3.87 18.79 17.93
N ASP A 564 4.47 18.34 19.05
CA ASP A 564 5.41 17.21 19.10
C ASP A 564 4.73 15.83 18.97
N ALA A 565 3.45 15.76 18.59
CA ALA A 565 2.67 14.52 18.58
C ALA A 565 3.30 13.41 17.71
N VAL A 566 3.89 13.76 16.55
CA VAL A 566 4.57 12.79 15.66
C VAL A 566 5.79 12.17 16.33
N ILE A 567 6.47 12.91 17.20
CA ILE A 567 7.62 12.41 17.98
C ILE A 567 7.12 11.52 19.12
N ALA A 568 6.04 11.93 19.80
CA ALA A 568 5.50 11.24 20.97
C ALA A 568 5.05 9.79 20.69
N ILE A 569 4.58 9.48 19.48
CA ILE A 569 4.10 8.13 19.14
C ILE A 569 5.22 7.13 18.88
N ARG A 570 6.48 7.58 18.72
CA ARG A 570 7.62 6.76 18.29
C ARG A 570 8.48 6.27 19.48
N PRO A 571 9.07 5.06 19.39
CA PRO A 571 8.97 4.10 18.29
C PRO A 571 7.61 3.39 18.25
N ALA A 572 7.25 2.90 17.06
CA ALA A 572 6.14 1.96 16.91
C ALA A 572 6.43 0.67 17.69
N LEU A 573 5.38 0.07 18.26
CA LEU A 573 5.51 -1.17 19.01
C LEU A 573 5.98 -2.30 18.10
N SER A 574 7.13 -2.90 18.45
CA SER A 574 7.60 -4.11 17.77
C SER A 574 6.65 -5.26 18.02
N ARG A 575 6.16 -5.85 16.93
CA ARG A 575 5.21 -6.96 17.00
C ARG A 575 5.88 -8.29 17.16
N PHE A 576 7.11 -8.37 16.70
CA PHE A 576 7.90 -9.57 16.76
C PHE A 576 9.04 -9.39 17.75
N PRO A 577 9.41 -10.47 18.47
CA PRO A 577 10.70 -10.54 19.14
C PRO A 577 11.83 -10.23 18.16
N LEU A 578 12.93 -9.64 18.66
CA LEU A 578 14.07 -9.22 17.83
C LEU A 578 14.66 -10.37 17.00
N GLU A 579 14.51 -11.60 17.46
CA GLU A 579 14.94 -12.82 16.79
C GLU A 579 14.25 -13.04 15.45
N VAL A 580 13.01 -12.58 15.29
CA VAL A 580 12.27 -12.75 14.02
C VAL A 580 12.91 -11.93 12.92
N TYR A 581 13.35 -10.70 13.17
CA TYR A 581 14.05 -9.89 12.16
C TYR A 581 15.42 -10.46 11.77
N ARG A 582 15.91 -11.49 12.47
CA ARG A 582 17.16 -12.20 12.15
C ARG A 582 16.93 -13.50 11.37
N SER A 583 15.67 -13.83 11.09
CA SER A 583 15.27 -15.00 10.29
C SER A 583 15.88 -14.90 8.89
N PRO A 584 16.63 -15.93 8.43
CA PRO A 584 17.16 -15.99 7.07
C PRO A 584 16.06 -15.85 6.01
N GLU A 585 14.85 -16.32 6.30
CA GLU A 585 13.68 -16.20 5.42
C GLU A 585 13.29 -14.74 5.15
N LEU A 586 13.59 -13.80 6.05
CA LEU A 586 13.30 -12.37 5.88
C LEU A 586 14.48 -11.57 5.29
N ILE A 587 15.71 -11.87 5.73
CA ILE A 587 16.89 -11.06 5.37
C ILE A 587 17.64 -11.59 4.15
N THR A 588 17.63 -12.90 3.93
CA THR A 588 18.37 -13.56 2.84
C THR A 588 17.57 -14.78 2.34
N PRO A 589 16.35 -14.57 1.80
CA PRO A 589 15.52 -15.69 1.35
C PRO A 589 16.23 -16.48 0.25
N SER A 590 16.28 -17.80 0.41
CA SER A 590 16.92 -18.70 -0.56
C SER A 590 16.02 -19.04 -1.77
N VAL A 591 14.71 -18.83 -1.63
CA VAL A 591 13.69 -18.99 -2.66
C VAL A 591 12.59 -17.94 -2.49
N SER A 592 11.83 -17.67 -3.54
CA SER A 592 10.52 -17.02 -3.43
C SER A 592 9.48 -18.06 -3.00
N PRO A 593 8.76 -17.87 -1.88
CA PRO A 593 7.70 -18.78 -1.49
C PRO A 593 6.55 -18.78 -2.51
N HIS A 594 5.95 -19.95 -2.73
CA HIS A 594 4.74 -20.09 -3.53
C HIS A 594 3.53 -20.34 -2.65
N VAL A 595 2.42 -19.70 -2.97
CA VAL A 595 1.13 -19.88 -2.28
C VAL A 595 0.13 -20.48 -3.25
N PHE A 596 -0.61 -21.49 -2.81
CA PHE A 596 -1.69 -22.12 -3.56
C PHE A 596 -3.02 -21.82 -2.86
N ILE A 597 -3.86 -21.00 -3.49
CA ILE A 597 -5.20 -20.65 -3.02
C ILE A 597 -6.18 -21.53 -3.77
N GLU A 598 -6.77 -22.51 -3.08
CA GLU A 598 -7.82 -23.37 -3.62
C GLU A 598 -9.17 -22.72 -3.38
N THR A 599 -9.92 -22.46 -4.44
CA THR A 599 -11.26 -21.85 -4.40
C THR A 599 -12.30 -22.79 -5.01
N ASP A 600 -13.56 -22.36 -4.99
CA ASP A 600 -14.65 -23.04 -5.70
C ASP A 600 -14.46 -23.13 -7.22
N ARG A 601 -13.65 -22.24 -7.79
CA ARG A 601 -13.45 -22.11 -9.24
C ARG A 601 -12.14 -22.74 -9.72
N GLY A 602 -11.26 -23.16 -8.82
CA GLY A 602 -9.98 -23.76 -9.16
C GLY A 602 -8.86 -23.31 -8.22
N THR A 603 -7.62 -23.51 -8.64
CA THR A 603 -6.44 -23.13 -7.84
C THR A 603 -5.74 -21.92 -8.47
N ILE A 604 -5.43 -20.94 -7.63
CA ILE A 604 -4.59 -19.79 -7.97
C ILE A 604 -3.23 -20.00 -7.32
N GLN A 605 -2.16 -19.85 -8.10
CA GLN A 605 -0.79 -19.95 -7.61
C GLN A 605 -0.14 -18.57 -7.61
N LEU A 606 0.40 -18.17 -6.47
CA LEU A 606 1.12 -16.91 -6.28
C LEU A 606 2.62 -17.17 -6.02
N GLU A 607 3.48 -16.25 -6.46
CA GLU A 607 4.87 -16.13 -6.02
C GLU A 607 5.04 -14.84 -5.19
N LEU A 608 5.62 -14.95 -3.98
CA LEU A 608 5.77 -13.83 -3.04
C LEU A 608 7.05 -13.02 -3.28
N TYR A 609 6.95 -11.69 -3.20
CA TYR A 609 8.07 -10.74 -3.31
C TYR A 609 8.71 -10.43 -1.95
N VAL A 610 9.37 -11.43 -1.34
CA VAL A 610 9.92 -11.32 0.03
C VAL A 610 10.97 -10.20 0.17
N ASN A 611 11.71 -9.88 -0.89
CA ASN A 611 12.70 -8.79 -0.84
C ASN A 611 12.07 -7.39 -0.86
N GLU A 612 10.87 -7.26 -1.44
CA GLU A 612 10.17 -5.98 -1.57
C GLU A 612 9.25 -5.73 -0.38
N ALA A 613 8.49 -6.75 0.04
CA ALA A 613 7.55 -6.70 1.16
C ALA A 613 7.74 -7.87 2.15
N PRO A 614 8.88 -7.94 2.86
CA PRO A 614 9.22 -9.06 3.73
C PRO A 614 8.21 -9.29 4.86
N LEU A 615 7.81 -8.24 5.57
CA LEU A 615 6.90 -8.38 6.73
C LEU A 615 5.45 -8.64 6.29
N THR A 616 5.04 -8.07 5.15
CA THR A 616 3.72 -8.31 4.54
C THR A 616 3.60 -9.76 4.07
N GLY A 617 4.62 -10.26 3.38
CA GLY A 617 4.69 -11.65 2.91
C GLY A 617 4.72 -12.65 4.05
N ASP A 618 5.54 -12.42 5.07
CA ASP A 618 5.60 -13.28 6.27
C ASP A 618 4.27 -13.30 7.04
N ASN A 619 3.63 -12.14 7.22
CA ASN A 619 2.30 -12.06 7.83
C ASN A 619 1.26 -12.89 7.04
N PHE A 620 1.23 -12.75 5.71
CA PHE A 620 0.33 -13.53 4.86
C PHE A 620 0.61 -15.05 4.99
N VAL A 621 1.87 -15.47 4.98
CA VAL A 621 2.26 -16.88 5.14
C VAL A 621 1.85 -17.44 6.51
N ARG A 622 2.01 -16.67 7.60
CA ARG A 622 1.59 -17.09 8.94
C ARG A 622 0.08 -17.27 9.04
N LEU A 623 -0.69 -16.33 8.47
CA LEU A 623 -2.16 -16.42 8.43
C LEU A 623 -2.62 -17.60 7.56
N ALA A 624 -1.96 -17.85 6.42
CA ALA A 624 -2.24 -19.02 5.60
C ALA A 624 -1.99 -20.33 6.37
N ARG A 625 -0.83 -20.45 7.03
CA ARG A 625 -0.46 -21.65 7.81
C ARG A 625 -1.34 -21.90 9.03
N SER A 626 -1.91 -20.86 9.64
CA SER A 626 -2.88 -21.01 10.74
C SER A 626 -4.28 -21.41 10.25
N GLY A 627 -4.50 -21.43 8.93
CA GLY A 627 -5.79 -21.70 8.32
C GLY A 627 -6.76 -20.52 8.37
N PHE A 628 -6.28 -19.30 8.65
CA PHE A 628 -7.11 -18.09 8.78
C PHE A 628 -8.00 -17.84 7.55
N TYR A 629 -7.47 -18.07 6.36
CA TYR A 629 -8.17 -17.84 5.10
C TYR A 629 -9.19 -18.93 4.72
N ASN A 630 -9.16 -20.08 5.40
CA ASN A 630 -10.00 -21.22 5.02
C ASN A 630 -11.47 -20.93 5.36
N GLY A 631 -12.34 -21.05 4.35
CA GLY A 631 -13.77 -20.76 4.46
C GLY A 631 -14.13 -19.30 4.24
N LEU A 632 -13.15 -18.40 4.04
CA LEU A 632 -13.43 -16.99 3.78
C LEU A 632 -13.84 -16.77 2.30
N PRO A 633 -14.83 -15.90 2.03
CA PRO A 633 -15.23 -15.59 0.66
C PRO A 633 -14.31 -14.57 -0.01
N ALA A 634 -14.27 -14.61 -1.34
CA ALA A 634 -14.03 -13.43 -2.16
C ALA A 634 -15.22 -12.47 -1.98
N HIS A 635 -15.18 -11.66 -0.93
CA HIS A 635 -16.30 -10.80 -0.51
C HIS A 635 -16.54 -9.64 -1.47
N ARG A 636 -15.51 -9.19 -2.18
CA ARG A 636 -15.60 -8.06 -3.10
C ARG A 636 -14.91 -8.37 -4.43
N VAL A 637 -15.72 -8.49 -5.48
CA VAL A 637 -15.24 -8.65 -6.87
C VAL A 637 -15.73 -7.45 -7.67
N VAL A 638 -14.79 -6.65 -8.18
CA VAL A 638 -15.10 -5.51 -9.02
C VAL A 638 -14.54 -5.76 -10.43
N PRO A 639 -15.41 -5.86 -11.45
CA PRO A 639 -15.00 -6.19 -12.80
C PRO A 639 -14.02 -5.16 -13.37
N ASN A 640 -13.01 -5.66 -14.11
CA ASN A 640 -11.91 -4.86 -14.65
C ASN A 640 -11.11 -4.07 -13.60
N TYR A 641 -11.21 -4.42 -12.32
CA TYR A 641 -10.48 -3.77 -11.24
C TYR A 641 -9.74 -4.81 -10.40
N VAL A 642 -10.37 -5.35 -9.35
CA VAL A 642 -9.75 -6.27 -8.41
C VAL A 642 -10.74 -7.32 -7.89
N VAL A 643 -10.20 -8.49 -7.54
CA VAL A 643 -10.84 -9.49 -6.67
C VAL A 643 -10.22 -9.36 -5.28
N GLN A 644 -11.02 -9.19 -4.24
CA GLN A 644 -10.57 -8.97 -2.86
C GLN A 644 -11.13 -10.04 -1.93
N ALA A 645 -10.27 -10.53 -1.05
CA ALA A 645 -10.55 -11.60 -0.09
C ALA A 645 -9.78 -11.38 1.23
N GLY A 646 -9.91 -12.32 2.17
CA GLY A 646 -9.21 -12.26 3.46
C GLY A 646 -9.93 -11.47 4.55
N ASP A 647 -11.21 -11.14 4.34
CA ASP A 647 -12.05 -10.50 5.37
C ASP A 647 -12.89 -11.55 6.12
N PRO A 648 -12.67 -11.74 7.45
CA PRO A 648 -13.46 -12.67 8.25
C PRO A 648 -14.93 -12.25 8.46
N ARG A 649 -15.27 -10.96 8.25
CA ARG A 649 -16.63 -10.45 8.41
C ARG A 649 -17.42 -10.41 7.10
N SER A 650 -16.72 -10.45 5.96
CA SER A 650 -17.27 -10.35 4.60
C SER A 650 -17.99 -9.03 4.29
N ASP A 651 -17.77 -7.98 5.09
CA ASP A 651 -18.32 -6.62 4.94
C ASP A 651 -17.24 -5.57 4.62
N SER A 652 -16.02 -6.02 4.30
CA SER A 652 -14.78 -5.25 4.10
C SER A 652 -14.20 -4.60 5.37
N GLU A 653 -14.76 -4.88 6.54
CA GLU A 653 -14.40 -4.22 7.81
C GLU A 653 -13.68 -5.15 8.81
N GLY A 654 -13.43 -6.40 8.42
CA GLY A 654 -12.71 -7.36 9.25
C GLY A 654 -11.20 -7.40 9.02
N GLY A 655 -10.50 -7.99 9.97
CA GLY A 655 -9.05 -8.13 9.92
C GLY A 655 -8.55 -9.18 10.92
N PRO A 656 -7.23 -9.36 11.05
CA PRO A 656 -6.66 -10.39 11.92
C PRO A 656 -6.58 -9.94 13.39
N GLY A 657 -7.10 -8.75 13.73
CA GLY A 657 -7.03 -8.15 15.07
C GLY A 657 -5.76 -7.35 15.35
N TYR A 658 -5.02 -7.00 14.31
CA TYR A 658 -3.85 -6.13 14.32
C TYR A 658 -3.66 -5.54 12.90
N THR A 659 -3.03 -4.37 12.76
CA THR A 659 -2.65 -3.81 11.43
C THR A 659 -1.32 -4.37 10.97
N ILE A 660 -0.64 -3.89 9.92
CA ILE A 660 0.78 -4.01 9.53
C ILE A 660 1.15 -2.73 8.81
N ARG A 661 2.43 -2.35 8.94
CA ARG A 661 2.95 -1.18 8.25
C ARG A 661 3.00 -1.43 6.75
N ASP A 662 3.01 -0.35 5.99
CA ASP A 662 3.12 -0.44 4.54
C ASP A 662 4.57 -0.66 4.09
N GLU A 663 4.75 -1.60 3.16
CA GLU A 663 6.00 -1.88 2.46
C GLU A 663 5.88 -1.49 0.99
N LEU A 664 5.67 -0.19 0.75
CA LEU A 664 5.47 0.37 -0.59
C LEU A 664 6.72 0.18 -1.45
N SER A 665 6.56 -0.32 -2.67
CA SER A 665 7.64 -0.57 -3.62
C SER A 665 7.36 0.09 -4.97
N PRO A 666 8.36 0.16 -5.87
CA PRO A 666 8.17 0.70 -7.21
C PRO A 666 7.47 -0.29 -8.18
N LEU A 667 7.09 -1.49 -7.71
CA LEU A 667 6.41 -2.49 -8.53
C LEU A 667 5.03 -1.99 -8.98
N PRO A 668 4.67 -2.13 -10.27
CA PRO A 668 3.38 -1.69 -10.77
C PRO A 668 2.25 -2.69 -10.51
N TYR A 669 1.04 -2.17 -10.39
CA TYR A 669 -0.19 -2.95 -10.39
C TYR A 669 -0.62 -3.29 -11.83
N LEU A 670 -0.02 -4.33 -12.38
CA LEU A 670 -0.44 -4.95 -13.64
C LEU A 670 -1.48 -6.05 -13.37
N ARG A 671 -1.95 -6.74 -14.40
CA ARG A 671 -2.85 -7.88 -14.23
C ARG A 671 -2.13 -9.02 -13.48
N GLY A 672 -2.76 -9.54 -12.42
CA GLY A 672 -2.20 -10.61 -11.59
C GLY A 672 -1.32 -10.12 -10.44
N THR A 673 -1.06 -8.82 -10.32
CA THR A 673 -0.38 -8.26 -9.14
C THR A 673 -1.26 -8.42 -7.89
N VAL A 674 -0.65 -8.81 -6.77
CA VAL A 674 -1.34 -9.00 -5.49
C VAL A 674 -0.94 -7.91 -4.51
N GLY A 675 -1.94 -7.18 -4.01
CA GLY A 675 -1.77 -6.10 -3.05
C GLY A 675 -2.40 -6.40 -1.69
N MET A 676 -1.83 -5.80 -0.64
CA MET A 676 -2.46 -5.75 0.68
C MET A 676 -3.53 -4.64 0.70
N ALA A 677 -4.75 -4.96 1.13
CA ALA A 677 -5.80 -3.96 1.27
C ALA A 677 -5.58 -3.13 2.54
N LEU A 678 -5.90 -1.84 2.45
CA LEU A 678 -5.69 -0.84 3.50
C LEU A 678 -6.97 -0.02 3.68
N ASP A 679 -7.28 0.38 4.91
CA ASP A 679 -8.24 1.45 5.19
C ASP A 679 -7.61 2.83 4.95
N TRP A 680 -6.35 2.99 5.37
CA TRP A 680 -5.44 4.14 5.16
C TRP A 680 -3.98 3.67 5.39
N PRO A 681 -2.95 4.54 5.27
CA PRO A 681 -1.57 4.09 5.47
C PRO A 681 -1.36 3.33 6.80
N ASP A 682 -0.58 2.25 6.76
CA ASP A 682 -0.23 1.40 7.91
C ASP A 682 -1.39 0.62 8.56
N THR A 683 -2.40 0.27 7.77
CA THR A 683 -3.57 -0.50 8.22
C THR A 683 -3.70 -1.88 7.58
N GLY A 684 -2.68 -2.34 6.85
CA GLY A 684 -2.71 -3.67 6.24
C GLY A 684 -2.95 -4.76 7.27
N GLY A 685 -3.33 -5.96 6.86
CA GLY A 685 -3.58 -7.02 7.83
C GLY A 685 -3.76 -8.35 7.16
N SER A 686 -5.00 -8.76 7.00
CA SER A 686 -5.33 -10.06 6.38
C SER A 686 -5.96 -9.93 5.01
N GLN A 687 -6.59 -8.79 4.71
CA GLN A 687 -7.29 -8.56 3.46
C GLN A 687 -6.29 -8.31 2.32
N PHE A 688 -6.46 -9.02 1.21
CA PHE A 688 -5.62 -8.85 0.02
C PHE A 688 -6.50 -8.76 -1.22
N PHE A 689 -5.94 -8.23 -2.30
CA PHE A 689 -6.61 -8.16 -3.59
C PHE A 689 -5.70 -8.58 -4.74
N ILE A 690 -6.29 -9.12 -5.79
CA ILE A 690 -5.65 -9.50 -7.05
C ILE A 690 -6.23 -8.62 -8.16
N THR A 691 -5.37 -7.91 -8.87
CA THR A 691 -5.77 -7.06 -10.00
C THR A 691 -6.13 -7.89 -11.23
N THR A 692 -7.26 -7.57 -11.87
CA THR A 692 -7.72 -8.26 -13.09
C THR A 692 -7.33 -7.52 -14.37
N THR A 693 -7.02 -6.23 -14.27
CA THR A 693 -6.44 -5.38 -15.34
C THR A 693 -5.44 -4.40 -14.71
N PRO A 694 -4.59 -3.70 -15.49
CA PRO A 694 -3.66 -2.70 -14.95
C PRO A 694 -4.36 -1.59 -14.16
N GLN A 695 -3.80 -1.22 -13.00
CA GLN A 695 -4.32 -0.22 -12.07
C GLN A 695 -3.23 0.78 -11.60
N PRO A 696 -2.72 1.67 -12.49
CA PRO A 696 -1.64 2.61 -12.13
C PRO A 696 -1.98 3.52 -10.93
N GLN A 697 -3.27 3.78 -10.69
CA GLN A 697 -3.71 4.56 -9.53
C GLN A 697 -3.43 3.89 -8.17
N LEU A 698 -3.09 2.60 -8.14
CA LEU A 698 -2.71 1.86 -6.94
C LEU A 698 -1.18 1.88 -6.69
N ASP A 699 -0.39 2.25 -7.70
CA ASP A 699 1.06 2.19 -7.66
C ASP A 699 1.62 3.03 -6.51
N ALA A 700 2.50 2.42 -5.72
CA ALA A 700 3.11 3.03 -4.53
C ALA A 700 2.11 3.62 -3.52
N ARG A 701 0.85 3.14 -3.51
CA ARG A 701 -0.15 3.44 -2.49
C ARG A 701 -0.55 2.22 -1.66
N TYR A 702 -0.38 1.04 -2.24
CA TYR A 702 -0.64 -0.24 -1.59
C TYR A 702 0.61 -1.13 -1.66
N PRO A 703 0.92 -1.94 -0.63
CA PRO A 703 2.02 -2.89 -0.67
C PRO A 703 1.80 -3.98 -1.72
N VAL A 704 2.73 -4.11 -2.67
CA VAL A 704 2.79 -5.23 -3.60
C VAL A 704 3.64 -6.33 -2.97
N PHE A 705 3.02 -7.46 -2.62
CA PHE A 705 3.70 -8.55 -1.92
C PHE A 705 3.72 -9.89 -2.68
N ALA A 706 2.97 -10.02 -3.77
CA ALA A 706 2.99 -11.21 -4.61
C ALA A 706 2.51 -10.93 -6.04
N HIS A 707 2.64 -11.94 -6.90
CA HIS A 707 1.99 -11.95 -8.21
C HIS A 707 1.47 -13.35 -8.56
N VAL A 708 0.43 -13.43 -9.39
CA VAL A 708 -0.14 -14.69 -9.90
C VAL A 708 0.79 -15.26 -10.98
N ILE A 709 1.26 -16.49 -10.76
CA ILE A 709 2.07 -17.25 -11.73
C ILE A 709 1.29 -18.36 -12.45
N ALA A 710 0.15 -18.79 -11.90
CA ALA A 710 -0.80 -19.69 -12.56
C ALA A 710 -2.22 -19.51 -12.01
N GLY A 711 -3.25 -19.82 -12.81
CA GLY A 711 -4.65 -19.71 -12.41
C GLY A 711 -5.28 -18.32 -12.60
N MET A 712 -4.77 -17.50 -13.53
CA MET A 712 -5.36 -16.17 -13.80
C MET A 712 -6.78 -16.28 -14.39
N GLU A 713 -7.05 -17.35 -15.14
CA GLU A 713 -8.38 -17.72 -15.62
C GLU A 713 -9.34 -18.07 -14.48
N VAL A 714 -8.82 -18.58 -13.35
CA VAL A 714 -9.62 -18.81 -12.12
C VAL A 714 -9.95 -17.46 -11.48
N VAL A 715 -8.99 -16.54 -11.38
CA VAL A 715 -9.22 -15.18 -10.86
C VAL A 715 -10.32 -14.46 -11.64
N ASP A 716 -10.32 -14.54 -12.97
CA ASP A 716 -11.33 -13.90 -13.82
C ASP A 716 -12.75 -14.48 -13.66
N GLN A 717 -12.86 -15.72 -13.17
CA GLN A 717 -14.11 -16.45 -12.96
C GLN A 717 -14.65 -16.31 -11.54
N LEU A 718 -13.89 -15.74 -10.61
CA LEU A 718 -14.35 -15.53 -9.24
C LEU A 718 -15.52 -14.55 -9.22
N GLU A 719 -16.56 -14.93 -8.48
CA GLU A 719 -17.75 -14.13 -8.22
C GLU A 719 -17.84 -13.77 -6.72
N PRO A 720 -18.54 -12.68 -6.35
CA PRO A 720 -18.77 -12.37 -4.95
C PRO A 720 -19.39 -13.55 -4.20
N GLY A 721 -18.71 -13.99 -3.13
CA GLY A 721 -19.15 -15.12 -2.30
C GLY A 721 -18.50 -16.47 -2.62
N ASP A 722 -17.74 -16.59 -3.71
CA ASP A 722 -16.94 -17.80 -3.95
C ASP A 722 -15.95 -18.02 -2.79
N ILE A 723 -15.81 -19.26 -2.32
CA ILE A 723 -15.11 -19.57 -1.06
C ILE A 723 -13.66 -20.00 -1.32
N ILE A 724 -12.74 -19.47 -0.50
CA ILE A 724 -11.39 -20.02 -0.35
C ILE A 724 -11.51 -21.31 0.47
N ARG A 725 -11.31 -22.46 -0.17
CA ARG A 725 -11.37 -23.78 0.45
C ARG A 725 -10.14 -24.05 1.32
N ARG A 726 -8.97 -23.70 0.80
CA ARG A 726 -7.69 -23.90 1.48
C ARG A 726 -6.62 -22.98 0.93
N VAL A 727 -5.68 -22.55 1.77
CA VAL A 727 -4.43 -21.91 1.35
C VAL A 727 -3.23 -22.75 1.80
N ARG A 728 -2.34 -23.11 0.88
CA ARG A 728 -1.10 -23.88 1.15
C ARG A 728 0.13 -23.06 0.78
N VAL A 729 1.22 -23.25 1.50
CA VAL A 729 2.47 -22.50 1.29
C VAL A 729 3.64 -23.46 1.07
N TRP A 730 4.41 -23.21 0.02
CA TRP A 730 5.71 -23.83 -0.25
C TRP A 730 6.82 -22.79 -0.04
N ASP A 731 7.79 -23.09 0.81
CA ASP A 731 8.90 -22.19 1.19
C ASP A 731 10.27 -22.69 0.71
N GLY A 732 10.30 -23.62 -0.26
CA GLY A 732 11.52 -24.26 -0.74
C GLY A 732 11.94 -25.50 0.04
N THR A 733 11.53 -25.63 1.30
CA THR A 733 11.94 -26.73 2.19
C THR A 733 10.80 -27.65 2.57
N THR A 734 9.62 -27.08 2.77
CA THR A 734 8.41 -27.79 3.19
C THR A 734 7.51 -27.99 1.97
N PRO A 735 7.07 -29.23 1.65
CA PRO A 735 6.06 -29.43 0.61
C PRO A 735 4.78 -28.66 0.98
N PRO A 736 3.99 -28.18 0.00
CA PRO A 736 2.79 -27.39 0.28
C PRO A 736 1.76 -28.23 1.04
N GLN A 737 1.70 -28.04 2.37
CA GLN A 737 0.74 -28.68 3.30
C GLN A 737 -0.55 -27.89 3.38
#